data_AF-B6IMH4-F1
#
_entry.id   AF-B6IMH4-F1
#
_cell.length_a   1.000
_cell.length_b   1.000
_cell.length_c   1.000
_cell.angle_alpha   90.00
_cell.angle_beta   90.00
_cell.angle_gamma   90.00
#
_symmetry.space_group_name_H-M   'P 1'
#
loop_
_entity.id
_entity.type
_entity.pdbx_description
1 polymer ?
#
loop_
_entity_poly.entity_id
_entity_poly.type
_entity_poly.pdbx_seq_one_letter_code
_entity_poly.pdbx_strand_id
1 'polypeptide(L)'
;MGTLTTELLNQATALNSLRARVDLLLAAYGEGSLDPAEIQRQIQDATQDAIDAVLAQLDGLDVSELSLRVELQRKLIGLQNAYGPEKYFFEFFNPLFAVADTLSVAGVSTVAGDDSVDISSTSKLEVGREYVIDSVGQSIVITVAEILSATRFKASSNIPATVSAGTLRRTNWVIGNGQATAAAGQVYYSKRLDLGPGDVDKAVIVRRTDNAATIRLYFKDVSHTTWTEAHWAWKRDADTGLTDLGLVADGSADTGMIDVEYRLPARGAFDLKMVVEGGNVTVKHVVGVDQETLLGGIHHGPAQPVNSSPANAATGINETPTLAVAGYSSMVGSAMAATQWQVSISASVWTAPVYDSGEVGPGLSHQVPPAVLQEGQTYHWRARQKDAKGGWSEWSAPTSFATAASFEYVITPTITSPSNGAIDIPERPTLHSAAFAVHGGSDTHAASQWQIRTNAGTYASPAWDSGADTVNKTNVQVPAGILLDGQRTYHARVRHQGAALGWSEWSPEVSFTTKDMFANIIGIALVTSGGGGGTWARVDENGNNKAADASFFNNHPVYGGITDVTVDGQAMVRVPKFYYKVGTAPTGSDRAGRKCWWVSDQPVTGFQIHPAFRDAGADIPYIYVGKYEATNDGGTKAGSVASVAPLVSIDFNVMKTRCAARNTGGVSGFRLWSIYEVAALQTLALIEMGGADSQALIGAGNTNSSAAVNTGTTNATWRGVRELWGNVWHMVDGLKTDTSNRLQVWDRNGNKTWVNTNITIAPSGWMVSALESTGTGFDFRDLFVAATVDGTQGNGTFGDYHWSAASGTEYVCYHGGDWSSGSYAGLFPLNLNSAPSYSHSSLGGRLAKT
;
A
#
# COMPACT_ATOMS: atom_id res chain seq x y z
N MET A 1 -65.64 22.35 -22.33
CA MET A 1 -66.91 22.99 -21.94
C MET A 1 -67.75 23.45 -23.13
N GLY A 2 -67.20 24.12 -24.14
CA GLY A 2 -67.99 24.63 -25.29
C GLY A 2 -68.68 23.56 -26.15
N THR A 3 -68.07 22.39 -26.35
CA THR A 3 -68.67 21.25 -27.06
C THR A 3 -69.86 20.64 -26.30
N LEU A 4 -69.76 20.55 -24.97
CA LEU A 4 -70.84 20.05 -24.12
C LEU A 4 -72.08 20.96 -24.16
N THR A 5 -71.88 22.28 -24.32
CA THR A 5 -72.98 23.26 -24.39
C THR A 5 -73.72 23.18 -25.74
N THR A 6 -73.00 22.90 -26.83
CA THR A 6 -73.60 22.70 -28.16
C THR A 6 -74.42 21.41 -28.23
N GLU A 7 -73.92 20.32 -27.63
CA GLU A 7 -74.66 19.05 -27.53
C GLU A 7 -75.97 19.22 -26.73
N LEU A 8 -75.91 19.95 -25.60
CA LEU A 8 -77.08 20.22 -24.75
C LEU A 8 -78.14 21.07 -25.49
N LEU A 9 -77.70 22.05 -26.28
CA LEU A 9 -78.60 22.91 -27.05
C LEU A 9 -79.28 22.15 -28.20
N ASN A 10 -78.55 21.23 -28.85
CA ASN A 10 -79.09 20.35 -29.88
C ASN A 10 -80.14 19.39 -29.30
N GLN A 11 -79.88 18.82 -28.12
CA GLN A 11 -80.85 17.97 -27.41
C GLN A 11 -82.10 18.73 -26.95
N ALA A 12 -81.94 19.97 -26.45
CA ALA A 12 -83.07 20.83 -26.08
C ALA A 12 -83.96 21.16 -27.30
N THR A 13 -83.35 21.35 -28.48
CA THR A 13 -84.07 21.60 -29.74
C THR A 13 -84.82 20.36 -30.23
N ALA A 14 -84.23 19.18 -30.09
CA ALA A 14 -84.88 17.90 -30.39
C ALA A 14 -86.08 17.62 -29.46
N LEU A 15 -85.96 17.95 -28.17
CA LEU A 15 -87.02 17.80 -27.18
C LEU A 15 -88.22 18.73 -27.49
N ASN A 16 -87.96 19.98 -27.87
CA ASN A 16 -89.02 20.92 -28.28
C ASN A 16 -89.74 20.47 -29.57
N SER A 17 -89.00 19.87 -30.50
CA SER A 17 -89.58 19.29 -31.72
C SER A 17 -90.42 18.04 -31.44
N LEU A 18 -90.04 17.24 -30.45
CA LEU A 18 -90.82 16.10 -29.97
C LEU A 18 -92.10 16.56 -29.28
N ARG A 19 -92.01 17.61 -28.45
CA ARG A 19 -93.15 18.20 -27.75
C ARG A 19 -94.22 18.74 -28.72
N ALA A 20 -93.80 19.43 -29.79
CA ALA A 20 -94.70 19.88 -30.84
C ALA A 20 -95.37 18.73 -31.62
N ARG A 21 -94.68 17.59 -31.81
CA ARG A 21 -95.27 16.38 -32.42
C ARG A 21 -96.26 15.68 -31.49
N VAL A 22 -96.00 15.71 -30.18
CA VAL A 22 -96.91 15.19 -29.15
C VAL A 22 -98.17 16.05 -29.06
N ASP A 23 -98.07 17.37 -29.11
CA ASP A 23 -99.23 18.28 -29.13
C ASP A 23 -100.12 18.10 -30.39
N LEU A 24 -99.50 17.82 -31.55
CA LEU A 24 -100.21 17.44 -32.79
C LEU A 24 -100.89 16.07 -32.71
N LEU A 25 -100.30 15.12 -31.97
CA LEU A 25 -100.87 13.79 -31.71
C LEU A 25 -102.05 13.85 -30.72
N LEU A 26 -101.97 14.73 -29.72
CA LEU A 26 -103.04 15.04 -28.76
C LEU A 26 -104.25 15.73 -29.42
N ALA A 27 -104.04 16.52 -30.48
CA ALA A 27 -105.13 17.15 -31.24
C ALA A 27 -105.82 16.22 -32.26
N ALA A 28 -105.18 15.10 -32.64
CA ALA A 28 -105.68 14.16 -33.66
C ALA A 28 -106.47 12.97 -33.09
N TYR A 29 -106.35 12.68 -31.79
CA TYR A 29 -107.06 11.60 -31.10
C TYR A 29 -107.86 12.17 -29.92
N GLY A 30 -109.19 12.29 -30.11
CA GLY A 30 -110.10 12.94 -29.17
C GLY A 30 -110.00 12.46 -27.72
N GLU A 31 -110.27 13.40 -26.80
CA GLU A 31 -110.21 13.28 -25.34
C GLU A 31 -110.88 12.00 -24.82
N GLY A 32 -110.07 11.00 -24.47
CA GLY A 32 -110.59 9.77 -23.86
C GLY A 32 -109.61 8.60 -23.73
N SER A 33 -108.32 8.73 -24.05
CA SER A 33 -107.40 7.56 -24.01
C SER A 33 -105.91 7.88 -23.83
N LEU A 34 -105.55 8.87 -23.01
CA LEU A 34 -104.15 9.07 -22.59
C LEU A 34 -104.10 9.22 -21.07
N ASP A 35 -103.61 8.19 -20.38
CA ASP A 35 -103.37 8.21 -18.93
C ASP A 35 -102.10 9.05 -18.64
N PRO A 36 -102.22 10.21 -17.98
CA PRO A 36 -101.06 11.05 -17.65
C PRO A 36 -100.03 10.33 -16.79
N ALA A 37 -100.44 9.34 -15.99
CA ALA A 37 -99.54 8.53 -15.18
C ALA A 37 -98.67 7.60 -16.06
N GLU A 38 -99.23 7.07 -17.14
CA GLU A 38 -98.51 6.23 -18.09
C GLU A 38 -97.49 7.03 -18.90
N ILE A 39 -97.83 8.26 -19.30
CA ILE A 39 -96.90 9.16 -19.98
C ILE A 39 -95.76 9.57 -19.04
N GLN A 40 -96.08 9.89 -17.78
CA GLN A 40 -95.07 10.24 -16.78
C GLN A 40 -94.15 9.05 -16.45
N ARG A 41 -94.70 7.83 -16.42
CA ARG A 41 -93.94 6.59 -16.29
C ARG A 41 -93.01 6.37 -17.49
N GLN A 42 -93.49 6.55 -18.72
CA GLN A 42 -92.64 6.42 -19.92
C GLN A 42 -91.54 7.48 -20.01
N ILE A 43 -91.79 8.70 -19.54
CA ILE A 43 -90.75 9.74 -19.43
C ILE A 43 -89.72 9.35 -18.35
N GLN A 44 -90.16 8.83 -17.21
CA GLN A 44 -89.28 8.34 -16.14
C GLN A 44 -88.45 7.14 -16.62
N ASP A 45 -89.07 6.18 -17.31
CA ASP A 45 -88.40 5.01 -17.88
C ASP A 45 -87.38 5.44 -18.95
N ALA A 46 -87.75 6.34 -19.88
CA ALA A 46 -86.80 6.83 -20.89
C ALA A 46 -85.66 7.68 -20.30
N THR A 47 -85.92 8.42 -19.21
CA THR A 47 -84.89 9.17 -18.48
C THR A 47 -83.97 8.22 -17.71
N GLN A 48 -84.54 7.17 -17.10
CA GLN A 48 -83.80 6.13 -16.40
C GLN A 48 -82.96 5.31 -17.39
N ASP A 49 -83.49 4.94 -18.56
CA ASP A 49 -82.75 4.26 -19.62
C ASP A 49 -81.61 5.13 -20.16
N ALA A 50 -81.79 6.45 -20.28
CA ALA A 50 -80.73 7.37 -20.67
C ALA A 50 -79.66 7.52 -19.58
N ILE A 51 -80.07 7.56 -18.31
CA ILE A 51 -79.17 7.55 -17.15
C ILE A 51 -78.40 6.23 -17.10
N ASP A 52 -79.07 5.10 -17.29
CA ASP A 52 -78.51 3.76 -17.27
C ASP A 52 -77.58 3.52 -18.47
N ALA A 53 -77.87 4.11 -19.64
CA ALA A 53 -76.98 4.07 -20.80
C ALA A 53 -75.70 4.90 -20.59
N VAL A 54 -75.79 6.05 -19.91
CA VAL A 54 -74.62 6.86 -19.52
C VAL A 54 -73.86 6.18 -18.38
N LEU A 55 -74.55 5.60 -17.41
CA LEU A 55 -73.95 4.81 -16.32
C LEU A 55 -73.28 3.57 -16.88
N ALA A 56 -73.85 2.88 -17.87
CA ALA A 56 -73.22 1.74 -18.55
C ALA A 56 -71.97 2.12 -19.37
N GLN A 57 -71.84 3.38 -19.81
CA GLN A 57 -70.59 3.90 -20.39
C GLN A 57 -69.55 4.24 -19.31
N LEU A 58 -69.99 4.47 -18.06
CA LEU A 58 -69.13 4.69 -16.89
C LEU A 58 -68.82 3.39 -16.11
N ASP A 59 -69.63 2.35 -16.28
CA ASP A 59 -69.52 1.08 -15.60
C ASP A 59 -68.34 0.29 -16.20
N GLY A 60 -67.24 0.27 -15.45
CA GLY A 60 -65.93 -0.21 -15.88
C GLY A 60 -64.79 0.81 -15.69
N LEU A 61 -65.10 2.07 -15.38
CA LEU A 61 -64.12 3.06 -14.95
C LEU A 61 -64.10 3.10 -13.42
N ASP A 62 -63.20 2.33 -12.80
CA ASP A 62 -62.96 2.45 -11.36
C ASP A 62 -62.33 3.82 -11.06
N VAL A 63 -63.15 4.74 -10.54
CA VAL A 63 -62.76 6.10 -10.18
C VAL A 63 -61.71 6.09 -9.06
N SER A 64 -61.68 5.05 -8.23
CA SER A 64 -60.66 4.88 -7.20
C SER A 64 -59.31 4.47 -7.81
N GLU A 65 -59.33 3.62 -8.84
CA GLU A 65 -58.14 3.26 -9.63
C GLU A 65 -57.60 4.44 -10.44
N LEU A 66 -58.48 5.25 -11.04
CA LEU A 66 -58.12 6.51 -11.71
C LEU A 66 -57.52 7.53 -10.74
N SER A 67 -58.11 7.68 -9.55
CA SER A 67 -57.61 8.59 -8.51
C SER A 67 -56.25 8.12 -8.00
N LEU A 68 -56.07 6.82 -7.79
CA LEU A 68 -54.81 6.20 -7.38
C LEU A 68 -53.74 6.34 -8.48
N ARG A 69 -54.09 6.13 -9.75
CA ARG A 69 -53.22 6.35 -10.91
C ARG A 69 -52.81 7.82 -11.03
N VAL A 70 -53.72 8.76 -10.81
CA VAL A 70 -53.45 10.20 -10.80
C VAL A 70 -52.57 10.59 -9.61
N GLU A 71 -52.73 9.95 -8.46
CA GLU A 71 -51.92 10.20 -7.27
C GLU A 71 -50.50 9.62 -7.39
N LEU A 72 -50.37 8.39 -7.91
CA LEU A 72 -49.09 7.79 -8.33
C LEU A 72 -48.42 8.66 -9.39
N GLN A 73 -49.17 9.15 -10.39
CA GLN A 73 -48.67 10.11 -11.38
C GLN A 73 -48.13 11.38 -10.73
N ARG A 74 -48.87 11.98 -9.78
CA ARG A 74 -48.43 13.18 -9.07
C ARG A 74 -47.18 12.90 -8.24
N LYS A 75 -47.08 11.74 -7.59
CA LYS A 75 -45.89 11.32 -6.82
C LYS A 75 -44.70 11.05 -7.74
N LEU A 76 -44.89 10.41 -8.89
CA LEU A 76 -43.82 10.11 -9.84
C LEU A 76 -43.30 11.39 -10.53
N ILE A 77 -44.20 12.28 -10.95
CA ILE A 77 -43.85 13.63 -11.45
C ILE A 77 -43.19 14.46 -10.33
N GLY A 78 -43.66 14.33 -9.09
CA GLY A 78 -43.06 14.97 -7.92
C GLY A 78 -41.63 14.50 -7.66
N LEU A 79 -41.36 13.20 -7.75
CA LEU A 79 -40.03 12.61 -7.66
C LEU A 79 -39.13 13.09 -8.81
N GLN A 80 -39.64 13.06 -10.04
CA GLN A 80 -38.89 13.51 -11.22
C GLN A 80 -38.53 15.00 -11.14
N ASN A 81 -39.42 15.83 -10.60
CA ASN A 81 -39.17 17.27 -10.38
C ASN A 81 -38.29 17.55 -9.16
N ALA A 82 -38.38 16.74 -8.10
CA ALA A 82 -37.58 16.91 -6.88
C ALA A 82 -36.12 16.49 -7.06
N TYR A 83 -35.87 15.47 -7.87
CA TYR A 83 -34.53 14.94 -8.12
C TYR A 83 -33.93 15.37 -9.47
N GLY A 84 -34.72 16.01 -10.34
CA GLY A 84 -34.34 16.50 -11.66
C GLY A 84 -34.65 15.48 -12.78
N PRO A 85 -35.10 15.92 -13.98
CA PRO A 85 -35.37 15.03 -15.12
C PRO A 85 -34.12 14.31 -15.62
N GLU A 86 -32.94 14.78 -15.21
CA GLU A 86 -31.62 14.27 -15.54
C GLU A 86 -31.20 13.03 -14.74
N LYS A 87 -32.01 12.53 -13.80
CA LYS A 87 -31.63 11.37 -12.97
C LYS A 87 -32.30 10.06 -13.33
N TYR A 88 -33.47 10.12 -13.96
CA TYR A 88 -34.30 8.95 -14.23
C TYR A 88 -35.10 9.11 -15.52
N PHE A 89 -35.25 8.03 -16.28
CA PHE A 89 -36.28 7.92 -17.32
C PHE A 89 -37.12 6.66 -17.11
N PHE A 90 -38.39 6.70 -17.55
CA PHE A 90 -39.32 5.58 -17.45
C PHE A 90 -39.98 5.31 -18.80
N GLU A 91 -39.97 4.06 -19.22
CA GLU A 91 -40.78 3.49 -20.30
C GLU A 91 -41.79 2.54 -19.67
N PHE A 92 -43.06 2.92 -19.67
CA PHE A 92 -44.17 2.06 -19.24
C PHE A 92 -45.08 1.64 -20.40
N PHE A 93 -44.65 1.87 -21.64
CA PHE A 93 -45.38 1.54 -22.86
C PHE A 93 -46.80 2.14 -22.87
N ASN A 94 -46.91 3.30 -22.24
CA ASN A 94 -48.11 4.10 -22.10
C ASN A 94 -47.81 5.50 -22.67
N PRO A 95 -48.72 6.15 -23.41
CA PRO A 95 -48.49 7.46 -24.01
C PRO A 95 -47.96 8.54 -23.06
N LEU A 96 -48.25 8.44 -21.76
CA LEU A 96 -47.78 9.38 -20.73
C LEU A 96 -46.33 9.16 -20.29
N PHE A 97 -45.78 7.96 -20.45
CA PHE A 97 -44.42 7.56 -20.10
C PHE A 97 -43.83 6.66 -21.20
N ALA A 98 -43.86 7.16 -22.43
CA ALA A 98 -43.33 6.49 -23.61
C ALA A 98 -42.10 7.24 -24.13
N VAL A 99 -40.95 6.58 -24.04
CA VAL A 99 -39.71 7.05 -24.66
C VAL A 99 -39.42 6.32 -25.97
N ALA A 100 -40.19 5.29 -26.30
CA ALA A 100 -40.15 4.59 -27.57
C ALA A 100 -40.31 5.58 -28.75
N ASP A 101 -39.46 5.41 -29.76
CA ASP A 101 -39.63 6.06 -31.05
C ASP A 101 -40.56 5.20 -31.91
N THR A 102 -41.82 5.63 -31.98
CA THR A 102 -42.91 4.92 -32.65
C THR A 102 -43.22 5.46 -34.05
N LEU A 103 -42.29 6.23 -34.64
CA LEU A 103 -42.45 6.69 -36.01
C LEU A 103 -42.77 5.51 -36.94
N SER A 104 -43.80 5.68 -37.75
CA SER A 104 -44.28 4.71 -38.74
C SER A 104 -44.63 5.44 -40.03
N VAL A 105 -44.18 4.91 -41.16
CA VAL A 105 -44.47 5.43 -42.49
C VAL A 105 -44.84 4.27 -43.41
N ALA A 106 -46.04 4.33 -43.97
CA ALA A 106 -46.59 3.26 -44.80
C ALA A 106 -46.07 3.29 -46.25
N GLY A 107 -46.44 2.26 -47.02
CA GLY A 107 -46.24 2.24 -48.47
C GLY A 107 -44.81 1.90 -48.88
N VAL A 108 -44.09 1.15 -48.06
CA VAL A 108 -42.73 0.72 -48.39
C VAL A 108 -42.75 -0.24 -49.56
N SER A 109 -41.95 0.05 -50.57
CA SER A 109 -41.66 -0.84 -51.70
C SER A 109 -40.16 -0.91 -51.96
N THR A 110 -39.62 -2.11 -52.10
CA THR A 110 -38.18 -2.37 -52.35
C THR A 110 -38.00 -3.44 -53.42
N VAL A 111 -36.80 -3.50 -54.01
CA VAL A 111 -36.37 -4.59 -54.88
C VAL A 111 -35.13 -5.25 -54.27
N ALA A 112 -35.14 -6.58 -54.17
CA ALA A 112 -33.99 -7.33 -53.66
C ALA A 112 -32.72 -7.03 -54.48
N GLY A 113 -31.63 -6.70 -53.80
CA GLY A 113 -30.35 -6.36 -54.42
C GLY A 113 -30.20 -4.89 -54.83
N ASP A 114 -31.23 -4.06 -54.68
CA ASP A 114 -31.16 -2.59 -54.85
C ASP A 114 -31.03 -1.88 -53.49
N ASP A 115 -30.53 -0.65 -53.47
CA ASP A 115 -30.43 0.20 -52.27
C ASP A 115 -31.49 1.31 -52.21
N SER A 116 -32.36 1.41 -53.22
CA SER A 116 -33.46 2.38 -53.24
C SER A 116 -34.73 1.85 -52.55
N VAL A 117 -35.38 2.72 -51.77
CA VAL A 117 -36.62 2.40 -51.03
C VAL A 117 -37.67 3.46 -51.34
N ASP A 118 -38.80 3.02 -51.90
CA ASP A 118 -39.99 3.85 -52.12
C ASP A 118 -40.89 3.84 -50.89
N ILE A 119 -41.48 4.98 -50.56
CA ILE A 119 -42.30 5.16 -49.36
C ILE A 119 -43.35 6.28 -49.51
N SER A 120 -44.38 6.30 -48.68
CA SER A 120 -45.42 7.36 -48.74
C SER A 120 -44.94 8.76 -48.36
N SER A 121 -43.92 8.91 -47.49
CA SER A 121 -43.31 10.21 -47.20
C SER A 121 -41.93 10.08 -46.55
N THR A 122 -40.96 10.89 -47.00
CA THR A 122 -39.62 11.00 -46.38
C THR A 122 -39.50 12.15 -45.37
N SER A 123 -40.56 12.92 -45.16
CA SER A 123 -40.55 14.17 -44.35
C SER A 123 -40.13 14.01 -42.89
N LYS A 124 -40.20 12.79 -42.35
CA LYS A 124 -39.86 12.44 -40.96
C LYS A 124 -38.60 11.57 -40.86
N LEU A 125 -37.89 11.35 -41.97
CA LEU A 125 -36.67 10.55 -42.00
C LEU A 125 -35.45 11.42 -41.77
N GLU A 126 -34.45 10.83 -41.12
CA GLU A 126 -33.15 11.46 -40.88
C GLU A 126 -32.04 10.64 -41.53
N VAL A 127 -31.17 11.31 -42.29
CA VAL A 127 -29.98 10.70 -42.87
C VAL A 127 -29.04 10.22 -41.75
N GLY A 128 -28.49 9.01 -41.90
CA GLY A 128 -27.63 8.34 -40.93
C GLY A 128 -28.38 7.57 -39.83
N ARG A 129 -29.72 7.66 -39.76
CA ARG A 129 -30.50 6.89 -38.78
C ARG A 129 -30.93 5.52 -39.29
N GLU A 130 -31.04 4.59 -38.35
CA GLU A 130 -31.57 3.25 -38.59
C GLU A 130 -33.09 3.21 -38.52
N TYR A 131 -33.70 2.42 -39.39
CA TYR A 131 -35.13 2.12 -39.45
C TYR A 131 -35.33 0.64 -39.75
N VAL A 132 -36.52 0.13 -39.48
CA VAL A 132 -36.92 -1.24 -39.76
C VAL A 132 -37.97 -1.24 -40.85
N ILE A 133 -37.71 -1.92 -41.95
CA ILE A 133 -38.74 -2.30 -42.93
C ILE A 133 -39.45 -3.51 -42.35
N ASP A 134 -40.74 -3.36 -42.09
CA ASP A 134 -41.60 -4.32 -41.43
C ASP A 134 -42.75 -4.72 -42.36
N SER A 135 -42.82 -6.01 -42.70
CA SER A 135 -43.87 -6.60 -43.52
C SER A 135 -44.19 -8.02 -43.07
N VAL A 136 -45.23 -8.63 -43.63
CA VAL A 136 -45.60 -10.02 -43.29
C VAL A 136 -44.40 -10.96 -43.53
N GLY A 137 -43.84 -11.48 -42.44
CA GLY A 137 -42.72 -12.44 -42.48
C GLY A 137 -41.33 -11.85 -42.73
N GLN A 138 -41.16 -10.52 -42.78
CA GLN A 138 -39.84 -9.89 -42.96
C GLN A 138 -39.65 -8.67 -42.05
N SER A 139 -38.48 -8.62 -41.41
CA SER A 139 -38.00 -7.47 -40.65
C SER A 139 -36.56 -7.18 -41.05
N ILE A 140 -36.32 -6.02 -41.66
CA ILE A 140 -35.01 -5.65 -42.23
C ILE A 140 -34.59 -4.31 -41.62
N VAL A 141 -33.49 -4.31 -40.87
CA VAL A 141 -32.88 -3.08 -40.36
C VAL A 141 -32.05 -2.43 -41.46
N ILE A 142 -32.30 -1.15 -41.74
CA ILE A 142 -31.60 -0.36 -42.76
C ILE A 142 -31.15 0.97 -42.17
N THR A 143 -30.14 1.61 -42.77
CA THR A 143 -29.78 3.00 -42.46
C THR A 143 -30.09 3.88 -43.65
N VAL A 144 -30.72 5.03 -43.44
CA VAL A 144 -30.97 6.02 -44.51
C VAL A 144 -29.64 6.68 -44.86
N ALA A 145 -29.13 6.48 -46.07
CA ALA A 145 -27.90 7.10 -46.57
C ALA A 145 -28.17 8.48 -47.20
N GLU A 146 -29.29 8.63 -47.91
CA GLU A 146 -29.63 9.88 -48.61
C GLU A 146 -31.15 9.96 -48.86
N ILE A 147 -31.75 11.15 -48.78
CA ILE A 147 -33.15 11.37 -49.17
C ILE A 147 -33.16 11.85 -50.63
N LEU A 148 -33.71 11.05 -51.54
CA LEU A 148 -33.69 11.31 -52.98
C LEU A 148 -34.89 12.17 -53.43
N SER A 149 -36.05 12.02 -52.77
CA SER A 149 -37.26 12.81 -53.03
C SER A 149 -38.23 12.76 -51.84
N ALA A 150 -39.41 13.37 -51.97
CA ALA A 150 -40.48 13.33 -50.96
C ALA A 150 -41.02 11.92 -50.67
N THR A 151 -40.76 10.94 -51.55
CA THR A 151 -41.30 9.57 -51.48
C THR A 151 -40.25 8.48 -51.71
N ARG A 152 -38.95 8.84 -51.74
CA ARG A 152 -37.86 7.88 -52.00
C ARG A 152 -36.59 8.26 -51.26
N PHE A 153 -35.92 7.26 -50.70
CA PHE A 153 -34.59 7.41 -50.09
C PHE A 153 -33.66 6.27 -50.51
N LYS A 154 -32.37 6.46 -50.29
CA LYS A 154 -31.30 5.49 -50.51
C LYS A 154 -30.87 4.90 -49.17
N ALA A 155 -30.81 3.57 -49.06
CA ALA A 155 -30.27 2.86 -47.92
C ALA A 155 -28.73 2.75 -48.01
N SER A 156 -28.06 2.53 -46.88
CA SER A 156 -26.60 2.36 -46.81
C SER A 156 -26.09 1.04 -47.40
N SER A 157 -26.98 0.09 -47.68
CA SER A 157 -26.66 -1.21 -48.24
C SER A 157 -27.85 -1.75 -49.05
N ASN A 158 -27.57 -2.69 -49.94
CA ASN A 158 -28.61 -3.33 -50.75
C ASN A 158 -29.62 -4.07 -49.87
N ILE A 159 -30.90 -3.88 -50.16
CA ILE A 159 -32.01 -4.52 -49.45
C ILE A 159 -32.03 -6.00 -49.83
N PRO A 160 -32.04 -6.93 -48.84
CA PRO A 160 -31.95 -8.36 -49.11
C PRO A 160 -33.24 -8.96 -49.68
N ALA A 161 -34.36 -8.23 -49.71
CA ALA A 161 -35.65 -8.74 -50.16
C ALA A 161 -36.53 -7.68 -50.85
N THR A 162 -37.38 -8.14 -51.76
CA THR A 162 -38.43 -7.35 -52.41
C THR A 162 -39.65 -7.30 -51.50
N VAL A 163 -40.00 -6.11 -51.03
CA VAL A 163 -41.17 -5.86 -50.18
C VAL A 163 -42.19 -5.05 -50.98
N SER A 164 -43.46 -5.44 -50.93
CA SER A 164 -44.59 -4.67 -51.48
C SER A 164 -45.58 -4.32 -50.38
N ALA A 165 -45.88 -3.04 -50.19
CA ALA A 165 -46.79 -2.53 -49.15
C ALA A 165 -46.32 -2.78 -47.71
N GLY A 166 -45.02 -2.66 -47.46
CA GLY A 166 -44.45 -2.69 -46.11
C GLY A 166 -44.67 -1.40 -45.32
N THR A 167 -44.24 -1.40 -44.07
CA THR A 167 -44.20 -0.22 -43.20
C THR A 167 -42.77 0.03 -42.75
N LEU A 168 -42.27 1.26 -42.89
CA LEU A 168 -41.00 1.66 -42.30
C LEU A 168 -41.26 2.15 -40.89
N ARG A 169 -40.59 1.57 -39.90
CA ARG A 169 -40.77 1.88 -38.49
C ARG A 169 -39.44 2.24 -37.85
N ARG A 170 -39.48 3.02 -36.77
CA ARG A 170 -38.34 3.09 -35.84
C ARG A 170 -38.35 1.83 -34.98
N THR A 171 -39.37 1.64 -34.17
CA THR A 171 -39.59 0.41 -33.38
C THR A 171 -40.60 -0.52 -34.04
N ASN A 172 -40.28 -1.81 -34.16
CA ASN A 172 -41.23 -2.85 -34.61
C ASN A 172 -41.67 -3.82 -33.50
N TRP A 173 -41.39 -3.49 -32.25
CA TRP A 173 -42.03 -4.13 -31.10
C TRP A 173 -43.52 -3.80 -31.08
N VAL A 174 -44.34 -4.74 -30.62
CA VAL A 174 -45.77 -4.54 -30.45
C VAL A 174 -46.01 -3.90 -29.09
N ILE A 175 -46.37 -2.62 -29.09
CA ILE A 175 -46.58 -1.77 -27.90
C ILE A 175 -48.08 -1.59 -27.68
N GLY A 176 -48.57 -1.92 -26.48
CA GLY A 176 -49.98 -1.75 -26.13
C GLY A 176 -50.28 -2.24 -24.71
N ASN A 177 -51.36 -1.73 -24.10
CA ASN A 177 -51.82 -2.12 -22.76
C ASN A 177 -50.75 -1.98 -21.64
N GLY A 178 -49.85 -0.99 -21.74
CA GLY A 178 -48.83 -0.74 -20.71
C GLY A 178 -47.67 -1.76 -20.71
N GLN A 179 -47.46 -2.46 -21.82
CA GLN A 179 -46.34 -3.38 -22.01
C GLN A 179 -45.91 -3.44 -23.49
N ALA A 180 -44.78 -4.10 -23.77
CA ALA A 180 -44.34 -4.42 -25.12
C ALA A 180 -44.05 -5.90 -25.29
N THR A 181 -44.29 -6.42 -26.49
CA THR A 181 -43.91 -7.79 -26.87
C THR A 181 -43.08 -7.77 -28.14
N ALA A 182 -42.10 -8.68 -28.22
CA ALA A 182 -41.21 -8.78 -29.36
C ALA A 182 -40.74 -10.21 -29.61
N ALA A 183 -40.59 -10.57 -30.87
CA ALA A 183 -39.99 -11.81 -31.34
C ALA A 183 -38.48 -11.64 -31.60
N ALA A 184 -37.76 -12.75 -31.68
CA ALA A 184 -36.34 -12.74 -32.03
C ALA A 184 -36.09 -12.00 -33.35
N GLY A 185 -35.07 -11.14 -33.37
CA GLY A 185 -34.71 -10.26 -34.49
C GLY A 185 -35.42 -8.91 -34.50
N GLN A 186 -36.48 -8.71 -33.70
CA GLN A 186 -37.17 -7.40 -33.62
C GLN A 186 -36.40 -6.39 -32.78
N VAL A 187 -36.57 -5.11 -33.12
CA VAL A 187 -35.76 -4.01 -32.61
C VAL A 187 -36.64 -2.90 -32.03
N TYR A 188 -36.20 -2.38 -30.88
CA TYR A 188 -36.71 -1.18 -30.24
C TYR A 188 -35.69 -0.06 -30.33
N TYR A 189 -36.16 1.15 -30.61
CA TYR A 189 -35.38 2.37 -30.50
C TYR A 189 -36.11 3.36 -29.61
N SER A 190 -35.38 4.00 -28.70
CA SER A 190 -35.89 5.15 -27.98
C SER A 190 -35.78 6.42 -28.84
N LYS A 191 -36.50 7.46 -28.42
CA LYS A 191 -36.13 8.86 -28.66
C LYS A 191 -34.81 9.16 -27.94
N ARG A 192 -34.19 10.30 -28.24
CA ARG A 192 -32.96 10.74 -27.54
C ARG A 192 -33.26 10.89 -26.03
N LEU A 193 -32.44 10.25 -25.20
CA LEU A 193 -32.53 10.22 -23.75
C LEU A 193 -31.38 10.99 -23.10
N ASP A 194 -31.54 11.37 -21.83
CA ASP A 194 -30.50 11.99 -21.00
C ASP A 194 -30.62 11.44 -19.57
N LEU A 195 -29.47 11.11 -18.95
CA LEU A 195 -29.35 10.67 -17.57
C LEU A 195 -28.26 11.48 -16.84
N GLY A 196 -28.20 12.78 -17.12
CA GLY A 196 -27.52 13.77 -16.32
C GLY A 196 -26.02 13.93 -16.61
N PRO A 197 -25.42 15.05 -16.16
CA PRO A 197 -24.14 15.54 -16.67
C PRO A 197 -22.90 14.81 -16.10
N GLY A 198 -23.07 13.71 -15.36
CA GLY A 198 -21.96 13.04 -14.68
C GLY A 198 -21.24 11.98 -15.53
N ASP A 199 -19.92 11.95 -15.49
CA ASP A 199 -19.05 10.93 -16.11
C ASP A 199 -19.04 9.57 -15.37
N VAL A 200 -20.12 9.22 -14.69
CA VAL A 200 -20.30 7.93 -14.03
C VAL A 200 -21.08 6.96 -14.91
N ASP A 201 -20.91 5.67 -14.70
CA ASP A 201 -21.71 4.69 -15.41
C ASP A 201 -23.14 4.68 -14.88
N LYS A 202 -24.06 4.67 -15.83
CA LYS A 202 -25.51 4.68 -15.63
C LYS A 202 -26.01 3.25 -15.58
N ALA A 203 -27.28 3.06 -15.24
CA ALA A 203 -27.91 1.76 -15.39
C ALA A 203 -29.25 1.83 -16.13
N VAL A 204 -29.54 0.79 -16.91
CA VAL A 204 -30.84 0.58 -17.53
C VAL A 204 -31.39 -0.75 -17.04
N ILE A 205 -32.57 -0.74 -16.46
CA ILE A 205 -33.26 -1.91 -15.93
C ILE A 205 -34.39 -2.24 -16.88
N VAL A 206 -34.40 -3.47 -17.39
CA VAL A 206 -35.45 -3.99 -18.27
C VAL A 206 -36.18 -5.09 -17.53
N ARG A 207 -37.45 -4.85 -17.17
CA ARG A 207 -38.32 -5.87 -16.59
C ARG A 207 -38.94 -6.71 -17.69
N ARG A 208 -38.59 -7.99 -17.74
CA ARG A 208 -38.95 -8.89 -18.83
C ARG A 208 -39.27 -10.31 -18.36
N THR A 209 -40.00 -11.07 -19.18
CA THR A 209 -40.35 -12.47 -18.89
C THR A 209 -39.11 -13.33 -18.66
N ASP A 210 -39.08 -14.13 -17.60
CA ASP A 210 -37.98 -15.04 -17.31
C ASP A 210 -38.01 -16.28 -18.22
N ASN A 211 -37.42 -16.12 -19.40
CA ASN A 211 -37.31 -17.19 -20.38
C ASN A 211 -35.95 -17.16 -21.10
N ALA A 212 -35.75 -18.08 -22.03
CA ALA A 212 -34.50 -18.21 -22.79
C ALA A 212 -34.22 -17.07 -23.78
N ALA A 213 -35.18 -16.17 -24.03
CA ALA A 213 -34.92 -15.00 -24.87
C ALA A 213 -33.86 -14.11 -24.20
N THR A 214 -33.16 -13.29 -24.98
CA THR A 214 -32.23 -12.28 -24.46
C THR A 214 -32.53 -10.94 -25.11
N ILE A 215 -32.22 -9.86 -24.40
CA ILE A 215 -32.29 -8.50 -24.94
C ILE A 215 -30.87 -7.99 -24.99
N ARG A 216 -30.36 -7.68 -26.18
CA ARG A 216 -29.07 -6.99 -26.34
C ARG A 216 -29.34 -5.50 -26.38
N LEU A 217 -28.76 -4.79 -25.43
CA LEU A 217 -28.95 -3.36 -25.26
C LEU A 217 -27.74 -2.62 -25.83
N TYR A 218 -28.01 -1.65 -26.68
CA TYR A 218 -27.01 -0.82 -27.33
C TYR A 218 -27.30 0.64 -27.08
N PHE A 219 -26.24 1.44 -27.08
CA PHE A 219 -26.34 2.88 -26.97
C PHE A 219 -25.43 3.59 -27.96
N LYS A 220 -25.76 4.84 -28.26
CA LYS A 220 -24.94 5.79 -29.02
C LYS A 220 -24.94 7.12 -28.30
N ASP A 221 -23.77 7.72 -28.15
CA ASP A 221 -23.60 9.05 -27.57
C ASP A 221 -22.47 9.82 -28.29
N VAL A 222 -22.04 10.94 -27.72
CA VAL A 222 -20.97 11.77 -28.28
C VAL A 222 -19.59 11.11 -28.24
N SER A 223 -19.35 10.19 -27.30
CA SER A 223 -18.10 9.43 -27.14
C SER A 223 -18.13 8.06 -27.85
N HIS A 224 -19.33 7.54 -28.10
CA HIS A 224 -19.65 6.25 -28.70
C HIS A 224 -20.52 6.50 -29.94
N THR A 225 -19.89 6.93 -31.03
CA THR A 225 -20.57 7.35 -32.27
C THR A 225 -21.14 6.18 -33.09
N THR A 226 -20.79 4.94 -32.72
CA THR A 226 -21.34 3.69 -33.28
C THR A 226 -22.10 2.94 -32.19
N TRP A 227 -23.00 2.03 -32.59
CA TRP A 227 -23.82 1.27 -31.63
C TRP A 227 -22.91 0.40 -30.76
N THR A 228 -22.78 0.81 -29.49
CA THR A 228 -21.96 0.12 -28.49
C THR A 228 -22.87 -0.69 -27.60
N GLU A 229 -22.54 -1.97 -27.41
CA GLU A 229 -23.33 -2.84 -26.53
C GLU A 229 -23.06 -2.49 -25.07
N ALA A 230 -24.12 -2.39 -24.29
CA ALA A 230 -24.07 -2.38 -22.84
C ALA A 230 -24.40 -3.78 -22.35
N HIS A 231 -23.54 -4.33 -21.49
CA HIS A 231 -23.71 -5.67 -20.95
C HIS A 231 -24.56 -5.64 -19.68
N TRP A 232 -25.36 -6.69 -19.49
CA TRP A 232 -26.08 -6.87 -18.24
C TRP A 232 -25.08 -7.11 -17.11
N ALA A 233 -25.29 -6.46 -15.96
CA ALA A 233 -24.49 -6.62 -14.75
C ALA A 233 -25.20 -7.50 -13.73
N TRP A 234 -26.52 -7.36 -13.61
CA TRP A 234 -27.32 -8.07 -12.63
C TRP A 234 -28.63 -8.59 -13.22
N LYS A 235 -29.03 -9.78 -12.78
CA LYS A 235 -30.38 -10.32 -12.96
C LYS A 235 -31.01 -10.58 -11.60
N ARG A 236 -32.25 -10.15 -11.43
CA ARG A 236 -33.01 -10.34 -10.20
C ARG A 236 -34.37 -10.92 -10.52
N ASP A 237 -34.80 -11.84 -9.67
CA ASP A 237 -36.19 -12.24 -9.62
C ASP A 237 -37.02 -11.03 -9.18
N ALA A 238 -38.01 -10.65 -9.99
CA ALA A 238 -38.85 -9.48 -9.70
C ALA A 238 -39.97 -9.79 -8.70
N ASP A 239 -40.23 -11.08 -8.40
CA ASP A 239 -41.43 -11.52 -7.67
C ASP A 239 -41.19 -11.94 -6.22
N THR A 240 -40.07 -12.61 -5.91
CA THR A 240 -39.88 -13.26 -4.59
C THR A 240 -39.91 -12.27 -3.42
N GLY A 241 -39.37 -11.07 -3.58
CA GLY A 241 -39.41 -10.05 -2.52
C GLY A 241 -40.81 -9.48 -2.24
N LEU A 242 -41.68 -9.39 -3.24
CA LEU A 242 -43.02 -8.78 -3.09
C LEU A 242 -44.07 -9.82 -2.68
N THR A 243 -43.90 -11.07 -3.10
CA THR A 243 -44.72 -12.21 -2.68
C THR A 243 -44.41 -12.65 -1.24
N ASP A 244 -43.12 -12.72 -0.83
CA ASP A 244 -42.73 -13.05 0.56
C ASP A 244 -43.18 -11.98 1.57
N LEU A 245 -43.32 -10.72 1.13
CA LEU A 245 -43.87 -9.63 1.92
C LEU A 245 -45.41 -9.56 1.89
N GLY A 246 -46.08 -10.46 1.16
CA GLY A 246 -47.54 -10.53 1.04
C GLY A 246 -48.17 -9.33 0.32
N LEU A 247 -47.38 -8.57 -0.45
CA LEU A 247 -47.83 -7.36 -1.15
C LEU A 247 -48.51 -7.68 -2.49
N VAL A 248 -48.35 -8.90 -3.01
CA VAL A 248 -48.92 -9.35 -4.27
C VAL A 248 -49.40 -10.80 -4.12
N ALA A 249 -50.58 -11.12 -4.67
CA ALA A 249 -51.16 -12.47 -4.60
C ALA A 249 -50.47 -13.45 -5.57
N ASP A 250 -50.43 -14.73 -5.18
CA ASP A 250 -49.97 -15.83 -6.05
C ASP A 250 -50.80 -15.87 -7.35
N GLY A 251 -50.12 -15.91 -8.50
CA GLY A 251 -50.73 -15.84 -9.84
C GLY A 251 -51.05 -14.43 -10.38
N SER A 252 -50.50 -13.36 -9.80
CA SER A 252 -50.63 -12.00 -10.35
C SER A 252 -49.91 -11.83 -11.71
N ALA A 253 -50.26 -10.77 -12.46
CA ALA A 253 -49.71 -10.47 -13.80
C ALA A 253 -48.20 -10.19 -13.86
N ASP A 254 -47.52 -10.16 -12.71
CA ASP A 254 -46.08 -9.98 -12.59
C ASP A 254 -45.32 -11.29 -12.38
N THR A 255 -46.01 -12.41 -12.10
CA THR A 255 -45.39 -13.74 -11.94
C THR A 255 -44.59 -14.19 -13.17
N GLY A 256 -43.32 -14.58 -12.95
CA GLY A 256 -42.42 -15.08 -13.99
C GLY A 256 -41.63 -13.98 -14.71
N MET A 257 -41.32 -12.89 -14.02
CA MET A 257 -40.54 -11.76 -14.54
C MET A 257 -39.17 -11.64 -13.86
N ILE A 258 -38.18 -11.16 -14.60
CA ILE A 258 -36.88 -10.75 -14.05
C ILE A 258 -36.56 -9.31 -14.40
N ASP A 259 -35.86 -8.66 -13.48
CA ASP A 259 -35.20 -7.38 -13.73
C ASP A 259 -33.78 -7.65 -14.23
N VAL A 260 -33.51 -7.25 -15.47
CA VAL A 260 -32.16 -7.30 -16.05
C VAL A 260 -31.58 -5.89 -16.07
N GLU A 261 -30.55 -5.67 -15.26
CA GLU A 261 -29.85 -4.40 -15.17
C GLU A 261 -28.61 -4.41 -16.07
N TYR A 262 -28.52 -3.42 -16.95
CA TYR A 262 -27.41 -3.17 -17.86
C TYR A 262 -26.56 -2.03 -17.35
N ARG A 263 -25.24 -2.23 -17.31
CA ARG A 263 -24.28 -1.17 -17.04
C ARG A 263 -24.13 -0.33 -18.30
N LEU A 264 -24.53 0.93 -18.24
CA LEU A 264 -24.60 1.84 -19.36
C LEU A 264 -23.51 2.93 -19.22
N PRO A 265 -22.35 2.78 -19.87
CA PRO A 265 -21.29 3.79 -19.84
C PRO A 265 -21.54 4.94 -20.83
N ALA A 266 -22.81 5.38 -20.95
CA ALA A 266 -23.18 6.51 -21.78
C ALA A 266 -22.75 7.84 -21.15
N ARG A 267 -22.43 8.83 -21.99
CA ARG A 267 -21.99 10.18 -21.60
C ARG A 267 -22.84 11.24 -22.30
N GLY A 268 -23.47 12.10 -21.50
CA GLY A 268 -24.45 13.08 -21.99
C GLY A 268 -25.68 12.41 -22.61
N ALA A 269 -26.34 13.11 -23.54
CA ALA A 269 -27.54 12.61 -24.20
C ALA A 269 -27.24 11.45 -25.17
N PHE A 270 -27.97 10.34 -25.03
CA PHE A 270 -27.74 9.09 -25.74
C PHE A 270 -29.00 8.53 -26.40
N ASP A 271 -28.83 7.79 -27.49
CA ASP A 271 -29.89 6.99 -28.10
C ASP A 271 -29.80 5.55 -27.60
N LEU A 272 -30.95 4.92 -27.32
CA LEU A 272 -31.03 3.52 -26.88
C LEU A 272 -31.59 2.64 -28.00
N LYS A 273 -30.99 1.47 -28.19
CA LYS A 273 -31.46 0.41 -29.08
C LYS A 273 -31.51 -0.91 -28.32
N MET A 274 -32.55 -1.69 -28.50
CA MET A 274 -32.65 -3.04 -27.95
C MET A 274 -33.01 -4.04 -29.04
N VAL A 275 -32.34 -5.18 -29.06
CA VAL A 275 -32.56 -6.27 -30.03
C VAL A 275 -32.90 -7.55 -29.26
N VAL A 276 -33.96 -8.23 -29.65
CA VAL A 276 -34.35 -9.52 -29.04
C VAL A 276 -33.67 -10.67 -29.76
N GLU A 277 -33.13 -11.62 -29.01
CA GLU A 277 -32.54 -12.87 -29.52
C GLU A 277 -33.12 -14.09 -28.76
N GLY A 278 -32.97 -15.29 -29.33
CA GLY A 278 -33.25 -16.55 -28.62
C GLY A 278 -34.72 -16.92 -28.39
N GLY A 279 -35.68 -16.02 -28.61
CA GLY A 279 -37.11 -16.31 -28.49
C GLY A 279 -37.99 -15.06 -28.41
N ASN A 280 -39.25 -15.25 -28.04
CA ASN A 280 -40.19 -14.14 -27.79
C ASN A 280 -40.04 -13.62 -26.36
N VAL A 281 -40.18 -12.32 -26.17
CA VAL A 281 -40.09 -11.66 -24.86
C VAL A 281 -41.25 -10.69 -24.65
N THR A 282 -41.77 -10.63 -23.43
CA THR A 282 -42.64 -9.54 -22.96
C THR A 282 -41.85 -8.65 -22.03
N VAL A 283 -41.91 -7.33 -22.24
CA VAL A 283 -41.26 -6.31 -21.43
C VAL A 283 -42.34 -5.45 -20.78
N LYS A 284 -42.31 -5.34 -19.44
CA LYS A 284 -43.26 -4.53 -18.67
C LYS A 284 -42.84 -3.08 -18.60
N HIS A 285 -41.55 -2.84 -18.36
CA HIS A 285 -41.01 -1.49 -18.32
C HIS A 285 -39.51 -1.45 -18.54
N VAL A 286 -39.02 -0.26 -18.90
CA VAL A 286 -37.59 0.07 -18.93
C VAL A 286 -37.38 1.28 -18.03
N VAL A 287 -36.41 1.21 -17.13
CA VAL A 287 -36.04 2.30 -16.23
C VAL A 287 -34.58 2.64 -16.42
N GLY A 288 -34.28 3.89 -16.73
CA GLY A 288 -32.92 4.41 -16.67
C GLY A 288 -32.67 5.15 -15.37
N VAL A 289 -31.49 5.00 -14.81
CA VAL A 289 -31.04 5.63 -13.57
C VAL A 289 -29.62 6.19 -13.73
N ASP A 290 -29.30 7.27 -13.01
CA ASP A 290 -28.02 7.99 -13.15
C ASP A 290 -26.80 7.29 -12.51
N GLN A 291 -26.98 6.10 -11.96
CA GLN A 291 -25.97 5.30 -11.26
C GLN A 291 -26.40 3.83 -11.16
N GLU A 292 -25.50 2.92 -10.78
CA GLU A 292 -25.87 1.53 -10.47
C GLU A 292 -26.91 1.44 -9.34
N THR A 293 -27.83 0.46 -9.41
CA THR A 293 -28.93 0.37 -8.42
C THR A 293 -28.48 -0.14 -7.05
N LEU A 294 -27.35 -0.85 -7.00
CA LEU A 294 -26.83 -1.56 -5.81
C LEU A 294 -27.77 -2.63 -5.24
N LEU A 295 -28.82 -3.03 -5.98
CA LEU A 295 -29.78 -4.04 -5.52
C LEU A 295 -29.25 -5.48 -5.60
N GLY A 296 -28.13 -5.69 -6.27
CA GLY A 296 -27.50 -7.01 -6.42
C GLY A 296 -28.30 -7.97 -7.29
N GLY A 297 -28.19 -9.28 -7.02
CA GLY A 297 -28.79 -10.37 -7.79
C GLY A 297 -27.76 -11.37 -8.29
N ILE A 298 -28.09 -12.10 -9.36
CA ILE A 298 -27.14 -12.93 -10.10
C ILE A 298 -26.26 -11.99 -10.93
N HIS A 299 -24.95 -12.00 -10.66
CA HIS A 299 -23.97 -11.15 -11.36
C HIS A 299 -23.53 -11.76 -12.70
N HIS A 300 -23.21 -10.89 -13.67
CA HIS A 300 -22.56 -11.32 -14.92
C HIS A 300 -21.11 -11.73 -14.67
N GLY A 301 -20.88 -13.04 -14.66
CA GLY A 301 -19.54 -13.60 -14.46
C GLY A 301 -18.51 -13.17 -15.52
N PRO A 302 -17.21 -13.36 -15.24
CA PRO A 302 -16.15 -13.08 -16.19
C PRO A 302 -16.23 -13.99 -17.42
N ALA A 303 -15.46 -13.63 -18.46
CA ALA A 303 -15.36 -14.44 -19.67
C ALA A 303 -14.83 -15.85 -19.35
N GLN A 304 -15.23 -16.82 -20.17
CA GLN A 304 -14.73 -18.19 -20.07
C GLN A 304 -13.19 -18.19 -20.23
N PRO A 305 -12.44 -18.77 -19.28
CA PRO A 305 -10.99 -18.79 -19.35
C PRO A 305 -10.48 -19.72 -20.44
N VAL A 306 -9.30 -19.39 -20.98
CA VAL A 306 -8.56 -20.23 -21.93
C VAL A 306 -7.37 -20.85 -21.21
N ASN A 307 -7.27 -22.17 -21.26
CA ASN A 307 -6.15 -22.92 -20.68
C ASN A 307 -4.84 -22.64 -21.44
N SER A 308 -3.74 -22.41 -20.73
CA SER A 308 -2.43 -22.06 -21.31
C SER A 308 -1.33 -23.08 -20.98
N SER A 309 -1.29 -23.62 -19.76
CA SER A 309 -0.28 -24.59 -19.34
C SER A 309 -0.87 -25.64 -18.39
N PRO A 310 -0.48 -26.93 -18.48
CA PRO A 310 0.24 -27.55 -19.59
C PRO A 310 -0.48 -27.35 -20.92
N ALA A 311 0.28 -27.25 -22.01
CA ALA A 311 -0.29 -27.15 -23.35
C ALA A 311 -1.14 -28.40 -23.66
N ASN A 312 -2.14 -28.25 -24.54
CA ASN A 312 -2.99 -29.39 -24.88
C ASN A 312 -2.18 -30.56 -25.46
N ALA A 313 -2.41 -31.75 -24.92
CA ALA A 313 -1.68 -32.98 -25.22
C ALA A 313 -0.18 -32.95 -24.87
N ALA A 314 0.25 -32.08 -23.94
CA ALA A 314 1.61 -32.11 -23.42
C ALA A 314 1.93 -33.47 -22.77
N THR A 315 3.17 -33.94 -22.90
CA THR A 315 3.63 -35.24 -22.40
C THR A 315 4.79 -35.09 -21.44
N GLY A 316 5.03 -36.09 -20.59
CA GLY A 316 6.17 -36.07 -19.66
C GLY A 316 5.98 -35.10 -18.49
N ILE A 317 4.72 -34.85 -18.11
CA ILE A 317 4.38 -33.97 -17.00
C ILE A 317 4.66 -34.68 -15.67
N ASN A 318 5.44 -34.08 -14.78
CA ASN A 318 5.73 -34.65 -13.46
C ASN A 318 4.50 -34.60 -12.52
N GLU A 319 4.62 -35.11 -11.30
CA GLU A 319 3.51 -35.33 -10.35
C GLU A 319 2.75 -34.06 -9.95
N THR A 320 3.44 -32.91 -9.87
CA THR A 320 2.89 -31.66 -9.35
C THR A 320 2.92 -30.52 -10.38
N PRO A 321 2.23 -30.66 -11.54
CA PRO A 321 2.25 -29.62 -12.56
C PRO A 321 1.52 -28.36 -12.10
N THR A 322 1.96 -27.23 -12.64
CA THR A 322 1.25 -25.96 -12.51
C THR A 322 0.29 -25.78 -13.69
N LEU A 323 -1.01 -25.84 -13.39
CA LEU A 323 -2.08 -25.49 -14.32
C LEU A 323 -2.16 -23.97 -14.43
N ALA A 324 -2.35 -23.42 -15.63
CA ALA A 324 -2.41 -21.98 -15.85
C ALA A 324 -3.40 -21.61 -16.95
N VAL A 325 -4.08 -20.47 -16.81
CA VAL A 325 -4.96 -19.89 -17.82
C VAL A 325 -4.32 -18.63 -18.43
N ALA A 326 -4.72 -18.28 -19.65
CA ALA A 326 -4.09 -17.22 -20.44
C ALA A 326 -4.36 -15.80 -19.90
N GLY A 327 -5.47 -15.58 -19.19
CA GLY A 327 -5.84 -14.27 -18.69
C GLY A 327 -7.20 -14.25 -18.01
N TYR A 328 -7.64 -13.04 -17.66
CA TYR A 328 -8.93 -12.75 -17.03
C TYR A 328 -9.54 -11.51 -17.70
N SER A 329 -10.84 -11.54 -17.99
CA SER A 329 -11.58 -10.38 -18.50
C SER A 329 -13.02 -10.39 -18.02
N SER A 330 -13.52 -9.25 -17.55
CA SER A 330 -14.92 -9.04 -17.17
C SER A 330 -15.57 -8.03 -18.12
N MET A 331 -16.70 -8.39 -18.72
CA MET A 331 -17.47 -7.50 -19.60
C MET A 331 -18.08 -6.30 -18.85
N VAL A 332 -18.19 -6.41 -17.54
CA VAL A 332 -18.67 -5.36 -16.63
C VAL A 332 -17.55 -4.81 -15.75
N GLY A 333 -16.28 -5.00 -16.13
CA GLY A 333 -15.12 -4.40 -15.47
C GLY A 333 -14.89 -4.81 -14.01
N SER A 334 -15.46 -5.94 -13.57
CA SER A 334 -15.23 -6.48 -12.22
C SER A 334 -13.84 -7.10 -12.11
N ALA A 335 -13.19 -6.94 -10.94
CA ALA A 335 -11.88 -7.53 -10.68
C ALA A 335 -11.99 -9.02 -10.37
N MET A 336 -10.91 -9.77 -10.58
CA MET A 336 -10.83 -11.19 -10.23
C MET A 336 -10.81 -11.39 -8.71
N ALA A 337 -11.56 -12.36 -8.20
CA ALA A 337 -11.60 -12.70 -6.78
C ALA A 337 -11.15 -14.12 -6.48
N ALA A 338 -11.44 -15.08 -7.35
CA ALA A 338 -11.10 -16.48 -7.11
C ALA A 338 -10.94 -17.29 -8.40
N THR A 339 -10.36 -18.48 -8.27
CA THR A 339 -10.37 -19.53 -9.29
C THR A 339 -10.82 -20.85 -8.72
N GLN A 340 -11.17 -21.78 -9.60
CA GLN A 340 -11.33 -23.18 -9.27
C GLN A 340 -10.79 -24.03 -10.41
N TRP A 341 -10.09 -25.10 -10.06
CA TRP A 341 -9.35 -25.97 -10.97
C TRP A 341 -9.78 -27.41 -10.73
N GLN A 342 -10.09 -28.13 -11.80
CA GLN A 342 -10.45 -29.55 -11.74
C GLN A 342 -9.57 -30.37 -12.68
N VAL A 343 -9.21 -31.57 -12.23
CA VAL A 343 -8.50 -32.57 -13.03
C VAL A 343 -9.31 -33.86 -13.02
N SER A 344 -9.42 -34.52 -14.18
CA SER A 344 -10.20 -35.75 -14.39
C SER A 344 -9.44 -36.70 -15.32
N ILE A 345 -9.73 -37.99 -15.24
CA ILE A 345 -9.28 -38.99 -16.23
C ILE A 345 -10.15 -39.02 -17.48
N SER A 346 -11.23 -38.23 -17.51
CA SER A 346 -12.18 -38.15 -18.62
C SER A 346 -12.35 -36.71 -19.08
N ALA A 347 -12.46 -36.51 -20.40
CA ALA A 347 -12.75 -35.20 -20.99
C ALA A 347 -14.21 -34.74 -20.76
N SER A 348 -15.13 -35.68 -20.48
CA SER A 348 -16.58 -35.42 -20.47
C SER A 348 -17.26 -35.67 -19.12
N VAL A 349 -16.61 -36.39 -18.21
CA VAL A 349 -17.17 -36.72 -16.89
C VAL A 349 -16.47 -35.92 -15.79
N TRP A 350 -17.22 -35.01 -15.16
CA TRP A 350 -16.73 -34.08 -14.15
C TRP A 350 -17.50 -34.14 -12.82
N THR A 351 -18.36 -35.14 -12.65
CA THR A 351 -19.12 -35.37 -11.41
C THR A 351 -18.27 -35.94 -10.27
N ALA A 352 -17.12 -36.55 -10.61
CA ALA A 352 -16.12 -37.04 -9.68
C ALA A 352 -14.70 -36.82 -10.26
N PRO A 353 -14.21 -35.57 -10.30
CA PRO A 353 -12.85 -35.29 -10.75
C PRO A 353 -11.84 -35.95 -9.79
N VAL A 354 -10.68 -36.37 -10.30
CA VAL A 354 -9.60 -36.89 -9.44
C VAL A 354 -9.03 -35.79 -8.53
N TYR A 355 -9.23 -34.53 -8.91
CA TYR A 355 -8.88 -33.37 -8.10
C TYR A 355 -9.81 -32.19 -8.36
N ASP A 356 -10.19 -31.51 -7.28
CA ASP A 356 -10.88 -30.23 -7.30
C ASP A 356 -10.21 -29.33 -6.26
N SER A 357 -9.71 -28.17 -6.69
CA SER A 357 -9.08 -27.21 -5.78
C SER A 357 -10.08 -26.58 -4.81
N GLY A 358 -11.38 -26.67 -5.08
CA GLY A 358 -12.37 -25.77 -4.51
C GLY A 358 -12.11 -24.32 -4.93
N GLU A 359 -12.76 -23.38 -4.24
CA GLU A 359 -12.50 -21.95 -4.44
C GLU A 359 -11.14 -21.59 -3.83
N VAL A 360 -10.19 -21.21 -4.68
CA VAL A 360 -8.88 -20.68 -4.28
C VAL A 360 -8.78 -19.20 -4.65
N GLY A 361 -7.92 -18.45 -3.96
CA GLY A 361 -7.78 -17.00 -4.14
C GLY A 361 -7.45 -16.55 -5.57
N PRO A 362 -7.37 -15.23 -5.83
CA PRO A 362 -7.16 -14.71 -7.17
C PRO A 362 -5.78 -15.11 -7.69
N GLY A 363 -5.73 -15.70 -8.88
CA GLY A 363 -4.50 -16.17 -9.51
C GLY A 363 -4.78 -16.80 -10.87
N LEU A 364 -3.81 -16.70 -11.80
CA LEU A 364 -3.94 -17.29 -13.14
C LEU A 364 -3.31 -18.67 -13.24
N SER A 365 -2.85 -19.23 -12.12
CA SER A 365 -2.23 -20.55 -12.08
C SER A 365 -2.45 -21.24 -10.73
N HIS A 366 -2.41 -22.56 -10.75
CA HIS A 366 -2.58 -23.41 -9.57
C HIS A 366 -1.75 -24.69 -9.70
N GLN A 367 -0.98 -25.01 -8.66
CA GLN A 367 -0.17 -26.23 -8.63
C GLN A 367 -1.01 -27.41 -8.15
N VAL A 368 -0.99 -28.51 -8.91
CA VAL A 368 -1.64 -29.76 -8.50
C VAL A 368 -0.84 -30.37 -7.33
N PRO A 369 -1.49 -30.73 -6.20
CA PRO A 369 -0.83 -31.37 -5.07
C PRO A 369 -0.22 -32.74 -5.43
N PRO A 370 0.81 -33.20 -4.70
CA PRO A 370 1.34 -34.55 -4.86
C PRO A 370 0.29 -35.61 -4.54
N ALA A 371 0.51 -36.83 -5.01
CA ALA A 371 -0.36 -38.01 -4.91
C ALA A 371 -1.72 -37.91 -5.63
N VAL A 372 -1.99 -36.82 -6.35
CA VAL A 372 -3.19 -36.68 -7.19
C VAL A 372 -3.03 -37.41 -8.52
N LEU A 373 -1.84 -37.31 -9.12
CA LEU A 373 -1.54 -37.88 -10.43
C LEU A 373 -0.80 -39.20 -10.29
N GLN A 374 -1.00 -40.08 -11.27
CA GLN A 374 -0.29 -41.36 -11.40
C GLN A 374 0.66 -41.29 -12.59
N GLU A 375 1.74 -42.06 -12.55
CA GLU A 375 2.75 -42.16 -13.61
C GLU A 375 2.16 -42.76 -14.89
N GLY A 376 2.58 -42.25 -16.05
CA GLY A 376 2.21 -42.77 -17.38
C GLY A 376 0.73 -42.64 -17.77
N GLN A 377 -0.03 -41.78 -17.10
CA GLN A 377 -1.47 -41.61 -17.28
C GLN A 377 -1.82 -40.28 -17.95
N THR A 378 -2.92 -40.27 -18.72
CA THR A 378 -3.47 -39.06 -19.34
C THR A 378 -4.57 -38.47 -18.47
N TYR A 379 -4.50 -37.17 -18.24
CA TYR A 379 -5.49 -36.38 -17.52
C TYR A 379 -6.03 -35.26 -18.37
N HIS A 380 -7.25 -34.84 -18.05
CA HIS A 380 -7.93 -33.66 -18.56
C HIS A 380 -8.13 -32.67 -17.43
N TRP A 381 -7.99 -31.38 -17.71
CA TRP A 381 -8.19 -30.34 -16.71
C TRP A 381 -8.97 -29.16 -17.27
N ARG A 382 -9.68 -28.48 -16.37
CA ARG A 382 -10.46 -27.27 -16.65
C ARG A 382 -10.39 -26.31 -15.48
N ALA A 383 -10.62 -25.04 -15.75
CA ALA A 383 -10.62 -23.98 -14.75
C ALA A 383 -11.82 -23.05 -14.95
N ARG A 384 -12.27 -22.39 -13.88
CA ARG A 384 -13.20 -21.27 -13.96
C ARG A 384 -12.74 -20.15 -13.04
N GLN A 385 -13.20 -18.94 -13.33
CA GLN A 385 -12.78 -17.73 -12.63
C GLN A 385 -14.00 -17.06 -11.99
N LYS A 386 -13.81 -16.49 -10.80
CA LYS A 386 -14.83 -15.72 -10.09
C LYS A 386 -14.41 -14.27 -10.05
N ASP A 387 -15.36 -13.37 -10.27
CA ASP A 387 -15.16 -11.94 -10.06
C ASP A 387 -15.47 -11.51 -8.62
N ALA A 388 -15.09 -10.28 -8.27
CA ALA A 388 -15.26 -9.67 -6.95
C ALA A 388 -16.72 -9.38 -6.57
N LYS A 389 -17.66 -9.52 -7.51
CA LYS A 389 -19.10 -9.42 -7.27
C LYS A 389 -19.76 -10.80 -7.13
N GLY A 390 -18.97 -11.87 -7.21
CA GLY A 390 -19.39 -13.25 -6.97
C GLY A 390 -19.79 -14.03 -8.23
N GLY A 391 -19.72 -13.41 -9.42
CA GLY A 391 -20.05 -14.06 -10.68
C GLY A 391 -18.96 -15.05 -11.10
N TRP A 392 -19.36 -16.30 -11.42
CA TRP A 392 -18.46 -17.30 -11.98
C TRP A 392 -18.51 -17.30 -13.51
N SER A 393 -17.36 -17.47 -14.15
CA SER A 393 -17.30 -17.80 -15.57
C SER A 393 -17.85 -19.21 -15.81
N GLU A 394 -18.18 -19.49 -17.06
CA GLU A 394 -18.22 -20.87 -17.54
C GLU A 394 -16.86 -21.56 -17.32
N TRP A 395 -16.88 -22.88 -17.20
CA TRP A 395 -15.67 -23.69 -17.16
C TRP A 395 -14.92 -23.61 -18.49
N SER A 396 -13.58 -23.55 -18.47
CA SER A 396 -12.77 -23.62 -19.69
C SER A 396 -13.01 -24.91 -20.46
N ALA A 397 -12.77 -24.86 -21.77
CA ALA A 397 -12.72 -26.06 -22.59
C ALA A 397 -11.65 -27.02 -22.02
N PRO A 398 -11.97 -28.29 -21.76
CA PRO A 398 -11.02 -29.25 -21.22
C PRO A 398 -9.73 -29.35 -22.04
N THR A 399 -8.58 -29.33 -21.36
CA THR A 399 -7.25 -29.51 -21.96
C THR A 399 -6.61 -30.77 -21.38
N SER A 400 -5.85 -31.51 -22.19
CA SER A 400 -5.22 -32.77 -21.75
C SER A 400 -3.71 -32.67 -21.56
N PHE A 401 -3.15 -33.53 -20.71
CA PHE A 401 -1.72 -33.81 -20.63
C PHE A 401 -1.47 -35.26 -20.18
N ALA A 402 -0.31 -35.81 -20.50
CA ALA A 402 0.15 -37.13 -20.07
C ALA A 402 1.34 -37.00 -19.11
N THR A 403 1.28 -37.75 -18.01
CA THR A 403 2.33 -37.76 -17.00
C THR A 403 3.58 -38.53 -17.43
N ALA A 404 4.71 -38.22 -16.81
CA ALA A 404 5.96 -38.94 -17.02
C ALA A 404 5.85 -40.42 -16.61
N ALA A 405 6.72 -41.26 -17.19
CA ALA A 405 6.76 -42.71 -16.89
C ALA A 405 7.31 -43.02 -15.48
N SER A 406 8.05 -42.08 -14.88
CA SER A 406 8.43 -42.07 -13.47
C SER A 406 8.42 -40.64 -12.94
N PHE A 407 8.04 -40.46 -11.67
CA PHE A 407 8.11 -39.15 -11.00
C PHE A 407 9.41 -38.99 -10.22
N GLU A 408 10.42 -38.40 -10.85
CA GLU A 408 11.68 -38.04 -10.21
C GLU A 408 11.87 -36.53 -10.23
N TYR A 409 11.94 -35.90 -9.05
CA TYR A 409 12.13 -34.45 -8.94
C TYR A 409 12.71 -34.04 -7.57
N VAL A 410 13.34 -32.86 -7.54
CA VAL A 410 13.80 -32.24 -6.29
C VAL A 410 12.60 -31.70 -5.52
N ILE A 411 12.44 -32.14 -4.27
CA ILE A 411 11.35 -31.70 -3.41
C ILE A 411 11.49 -30.21 -3.11
N THR A 412 10.39 -29.48 -3.27
CA THR A 412 10.30 -28.05 -2.95
C THR A 412 10.73 -27.80 -1.49
N PRO A 413 11.73 -26.93 -1.24
CA PRO A 413 12.15 -26.64 0.12
C PRO A 413 11.15 -25.73 0.85
N THR A 414 11.32 -25.60 2.16
CA THR A 414 10.66 -24.57 2.97
C THR A 414 11.70 -23.70 3.66
N ILE A 415 11.39 -22.44 3.93
CA ILE A 415 12.22 -21.59 4.80
C ILE A 415 11.87 -21.91 6.26
N THR A 416 12.89 -22.24 7.06
CA THR A 416 12.77 -22.59 8.48
C THR A 416 13.15 -21.44 9.42
N SER A 417 13.90 -20.45 8.92
CA SER A 417 14.22 -19.21 9.66
C SER A 417 14.52 -18.07 8.68
N PRO A 418 14.08 -16.83 8.96
CA PRO A 418 13.11 -16.45 9.99
C PRO A 418 11.78 -17.19 9.83
N SER A 419 11.10 -17.45 10.94
CA SER A 419 9.75 -18.04 10.90
C SER A 419 8.78 -17.07 10.22
N ASN A 420 7.75 -17.59 9.55
CA ASN A 420 6.75 -16.74 8.92
C ASN A 420 6.09 -15.79 9.95
N GLY A 421 6.07 -14.49 9.65
CA GLY A 421 5.58 -13.43 10.51
C GLY A 421 6.55 -12.98 11.61
N ALA A 422 7.83 -13.40 11.59
CA ALA A 422 8.80 -12.97 12.59
C ALA A 422 8.99 -11.45 12.60
N ILE A 423 9.17 -10.87 13.78
CA ILE A 423 9.42 -9.43 13.99
C ILE A 423 10.82 -9.21 14.55
N ASP A 424 11.25 -7.94 14.64
CA ASP A 424 12.56 -7.54 15.17
C ASP A 424 13.75 -8.16 14.44
N ILE A 425 13.60 -8.36 13.13
CA ILE A 425 14.66 -8.91 12.29
C ILE A 425 15.79 -7.88 12.10
N PRO A 426 17.06 -8.24 12.38
CA PRO A 426 18.19 -7.32 12.20
C PRO A 426 18.44 -7.03 10.71
N GLU A 427 19.40 -6.16 10.39
CA GLU A 427 19.73 -5.82 8.99
C GLU A 427 20.17 -7.05 8.16
N ARG A 428 20.88 -7.99 8.81
CA ARG A 428 21.55 -9.11 8.14
C ARG A 428 21.17 -10.46 8.76
N PRO A 429 19.88 -10.85 8.73
CA PRO A 429 19.47 -12.16 9.22
C PRO A 429 20.10 -13.26 8.37
N THR A 430 20.18 -14.46 8.94
CA THR A 430 20.50 -15.66 8.17
C THR A 430 19.20 -16.36 7.82
N LEU A 431 18.94 -16.55 6.52
CA LEU A 431 17.85 -17.38 6.05
C LEU A 431 18.29 -18.85 6.15
N HIS A 432 17.40 -19.73 6.60
CA HIS A 432 17.60 -21.17 6.63
C HIS A 432 16.49 -21.87 5.84
N SER A 433 16.83 -22.93 5.11
CA SER A 433 15.87 -23.81 4.46
C SER A 433 15.82 -25.18 5.12
N ALA A 434 14.79 -25.97 4.81
CA ALA A 434 14.80 -27.40 5.01
C ALA A 434 15.98 -28.08 4.29
N ALA A 435 16.25 -29.33 4.65
CA ALA A 435 17.26 -30.15 3.98
C ALA A 435 16.84 -30.47 2.54
N PHE A 436 17.83 -30.61 1.65
CA PHE A 436 17.60 -31.08 0.29
C PHE A 436 17.02 -32.49 0.30
N ALA A 437 15.98 -32.70 -0.49
CA ALA A 437 15.32 -33.99 -0.61
C ALA A 437 14.85 -34.21 -2.05
N VAL A 438 14.73 -35.47 -2.45
CA VAL A 438 14.34 -35.90 -3.80
C VAL A 438 13.18 -36.87 -3.65
N HIS A 439 12.18 -36.75 -4.52
CA HIS A 439 11.09 -37.71 -4.64
C HIS A 439 11.42 -38.74 -5.73
N GLY A 440 11.06 -40.01 -5.51
CA GLY A 440 11.15 -41.08 -6.52
C GLY A 440 12.55 -41.52 -6.93
N GLY A 441 13.62 -40.93 -6.37
CA GLY A 441 15.00 -41.23 -6.76
C GLY A 441 16.04 -40.62 -5.84
N SER A 442 17.23 -40.35 -6.37
CA SER A 442 18.35 -39.72 -5.66
C SER A 442 19.06 -38.70 -6.54
N ASP A 443 19.46 -37.58 -5.95
CA ASP A 443 20.28 -36.55 -6.61
C ASP A 443 21.19 -35.89 -5.56
N THR A 444 22.17 -35.10 -6.01
CA THR A 444 23.06 -34.31 -5.15
C THR A 444 22.64 -32.85 -5.19
N HIS A 445 22.56 -32.20 -4.03
CA HIS A 445 22.26 -30.77 -3.92
C HIS A 445 23.36 -29.93 -4.58
N ALA A 446 23.11 -29.40 -5.77
CA ALA A 446 24.07 -28.63 -6.56
C ALA A 446 24.14 -27.16 -6.11
N ALA A 447 22.98 -26.50 -5.96
CA ALA A 447 22.88 -25.09 -5.61
C ALA A 447 21.54 -24.76 -4.93
N SER A 448 21.43 -23.54 -4.38
CA SER A 448 20.17 -22.93 -3.97
C SER A 448 20.05 -21.53 -4.53
N GLN A 449 18.82 -21.04 -4.69
CA GLN A 449 18.57 -19.64 -5.03
C GLN A 449 17.61 -19.05 -4.02
N TRP A 450 17.99 -17.90 -3.47
CA TRP A 450 17.27 -17.18 -2.42
C TRP A 450 16.82 -15.84 -2.99
N GLN A 451 15.55 -15.48 -2.77
CA GLN A 451 15.03 -14.19 -3.18
C GLN A 451 14.30 -13.52 -2.02
N ILE A 452 14.43 -12.20 -1.95
CA ILE A 452 13.69 -11.32 -1.04
C ILE A 452 13.00 -10.24 -1.86
N ARG A 453 11.74 -9.95 -1.55
CA ARG A 453 11.01 -8.78 -2.07
C ARG A 453 10.52 -7.92 -0.91
N THR A 454 10.29 -6.63 -1.18
CA THR A 454 9.58 -5.74 -0.25
C THR A 454 8.10 -6.11 -0.20
N ASN A 455 7.36 -5.64 0.82
CA ASN A 455 5.92 -5.89 0.93
C ASN A 455 5.13 -5.49 -0.34
N ALA A 456 5.46 -4.34 -0.94
CA ALA A 456 4.84 -3.82 -2.17
C ALA A 456 5.52 -4.30 -3.47
N GLY A 457 6.66 -5.00 -3.38
CA GLY A 457 7.44 -5.45 -4.52
C GLY A 457 6.99 -6.81 -5.06
N THR A 458 7.60 -7.24 -6.16
CA THR A 458 7.37 -8.54 -6.79
C THR A 458 8.71 -9.29 -6.99
N TYR A 459 8.67 -10.61 -7.16
CA TYR A 459 9.89 -11.38 -7.46
C TYR A 459 10.38 -11.24 -8.91
N ALA A 460 9.68 -10.50 -9.77
CA ALA A 460 10.20 -10.11 -11.09
C ALA A 460 11.25 -9.00 -10.96
N SER A 461 11.22 -8.24 -9.86
CA SER A 461 12.23 -7.24 -9.49
C SER A 461 12.49 -7.33 -7.98
N PRO A 462 13.14 -8.42 -7.52
CA PRO A 462 13.33 -8.66 -6.09
C PRO A 462 14.24 -7.58 -5.48
N ALA A 463 14.05 -7.32 -4.19
CA ALA A 463 14.98 -6.49 -3.41
C ALA A 463 16.36 -7.14 -3.31
N TRP A 464 16.40 -8.48 -3.32
CA TRP A 464 17.63 -9.25 -3.41
C TRP A 464 17.39 -10.62 -4.06
N ASP A 465 18.37 -11.07 -4.83
CA ASP A 465 18.44 -12.39 -5.45
C ASP A 465 19.88 -12.90 -5.34
N SER A 466 20.08 -14.09 -4.77
CA SER A 466 21.41 -14.69 -4.67
C SER A 466 21.94 -15.22 -6.00
N GLY A 467 21.06 -15.39 -7.01
CA GLY A 467 21.35 -16.25 -8.15
C GLY A 467 21.58 -17.71 -7.73
N ALA A 468 22.19 -18.50 -8.61
CA ALA A 468 22.55 -19.87 -8.29
C ALA A 468 23.75 -19.90 -7.31
N ASP A 469 23.47 -20.15 -6.04
CA ASP A 469 24.47 -20.19 -4.97
C ASP A 469 24.91 -21.64 -4.71
N THR A 470 26.13 -21.98 -5.10
CA THR A 470 26.73 -23.32 -4.93
C THR A 470 27.38 -23.53 -3.56
N VAL A 471 27.45 -22.50 -2.72
CA VAL A 471 28.10 -22.52 -1.40
C VAL A 471 27.06 -22.54 -0.29
N ASN A 472 26.12 -21.58 -0.30
CA ASN A 472 25.11 -21.35 0.73
C ASN A 472 23.84 -22.16 0.44
N LYS A 473 23.95 -23.48 0.51
CA LYS A 473 22.91 -24.43 0.05
C LYS A 473 21.69 -24.49 0.96
N THR A 474 21.87 -24.52 2.27
CA THR A 474 20.75 -24.64 3.23
C THR A 474 20.60 -23.44 4.16
N ASN A 475 21.51 -22.47 4.08
CA ASN A 475 21.41 -21.21 4.79
C ASN A 475 22.24 -20.14 4.09
N VAL A 476 21.80 -18.88 4.15
CA VAL A 476 22.50 -17.73 3.57
C VAL A 476 22.32 -16.49 4.44
N GLN A 477 23.40 -15.74 4.67
CA GLN A 477 23.29 -14.44 5.34
C GLN A 477 22.89 -13.35 4.34
N VAL A 478 21.84 -12.60 4.66
CA VAL A 478 21.40 -11.47 3.83
C VAL A 478 22.50 -10.39 3.78
N PRO A 479 22.83 -9.85 2.59
CA PRO A 479 23.79 -8.76 2.46
C PRO A 479 23.35 -7.48 3.17
N ALA A 480 24.31 -6.66 3.58
CA ALA A 480 24.04 -5.34 4.16
C ALA A 480 23.30 -4.44 3.15
N GLY A 481 22.46 -3.54 3.65
CA GLY A 481 21.68 -2.59 2.84
C GLY A 481 20.51 -3.16 2.05
N ILE A 482 20.26 -4.47 2.08
CA ILE A 482 19.08 -5.09 1.45
C ILE A 482 17.82 -4.85 2.30
N LEU A 483 17.93 -5.07 3.61
CA LEU A 483 16.89 -4.76 4.56
C LEU A 483 17.09 -3.34 5.06
N LEU A 484 15.98 -2.66 5.32
CA LEU A 484 15.95 -1.32 5.88
C LEU A 484 15.14 -1.36 7.19
N ASP A 485 15.55 -0.54 8.15
CA ASP A 485 14.87 -0.38 9.43
C ASP A 485 13.56 0.42 9.29
N GLY A 486 12.91 0.68 10.43
CA GLY A 486 11.58 1.30 10.51
C GLY A 486 10.44 0.30 10.36
N GLN A 487 10.58 -0.90 10.95
CA GLN A 487 9.52 -1.91 11.03
C GLN A 487 8.94 -2.31 9.66
N ARG A 488 9.81 -2.55 8.68
CA ARG A 488 9.41 -2.86 7.30
C ARG A 488 9.21 -4.35 7.11
N THR A 489 8.11 -4.72 6.48
CA THR A 489 7.83 -6.12 6.11
C THR A 489 8.48 -6.49 4.77
N TYR A 490 9.13 -7.65 4.75
CA TYR A 490 9.70 -8.29 3.58
C TYR A 490 9.16 -9.72 3.44
N HIS A 491 9.26 -10.26 2.23
CA HIS A 491 8.91 -11.65 1.91
C HIS A 491 10.09 -12.35 1.27
N ALA A 492 10.36 -13.59 1.68
CA ALA A 492 11.46 -14.39 1.16
C ALA A 492 10.99 -15.75 0.65
N ARG A 493 11.69 -16.28 -0.35
CA ARG A 493 11.51 -17.65 -0.88
C ARG A 493 12.84 -18.26 -1.31
N VAL A 494 12.87 -19.59 -1.35
CA VAL A 494 14.05 -20.37 -1.76
C VAL A 494 13.66 -21.51 -2.69
N ARG A 495 14.55 -21.89 -3.60
CA ARG A 495 14.47 -23.16 -4.36
C ARG A 495 15.81 -23.87 -4.34
N HIS A 496 15.80 -25.20 -4.47
CA HIS A 496 17.00 -26.03 -4.52
C HIS A 496 17.25 -26.56 -5.92
N GLN A 497 18.51 -26.79 -6.28
CA GLN A 497 18.91 -27.40 -7.54
C GLN A 497 19.57 -28.75 -7.28
N GLY A 498 19.08 -29.80 -7.90
CA GLY A 498 19.75 -31.08 -8.04
C GLY A 498 20.74 -31.07 -9.21
N ALA A 499 21.79 -31.89 -9.14
CA ALA A 499 22.82 -31.95 -10.16
C ALA A 499 22.30 -32.56 -11.48
N ALA A 500 21.38 -33.53 -11.40
CA ALA A 500 20.79 -34.20 -12.56
C ALA A 500 19.36 -33.72 -12.85
N LEU A 501 18.54 -33.55 -11.81
CA LEU A 501 17.10 -33.28 -11.91
C LEU A 501 16.78 -31.77 -12.08
N GLY A 502 17.77 -30.89 -11.93
CA GLY A 502 17.58 -29.45 -12.08
C GLY A 502 16.89 -28.80 -10.89
N TRP A 503 16.19 -27.68 -11.12
CA TRP A 503 15.59 -26.88 -10.05
C TRP A 503 14.28 -27.48 -9.54
N SER A 504 14.09 -27.44 -8.23
CA SER A 504 12.77 -27.55 -7.61
C SER A 504 11.92 -26.33 -7.95
N GLU A 505 10.62 -26.43 -7.66
CA GLU A 505 9.76 -25.26 -7.54
C GLU A 505 10.23 -24.35 -6.39
N TRP A 506 9.78 -23.10 -6.43
CA TRP A 506 9.99 -22.15 -5.34
C TRP A 506 9.21 -22.55 -4.09
N SER A 507 9.82 -22.38 -2.92
CA SER A 507 9.14 -22.55 -1.64
C SER A 507 7.92 -21.63 -1.54
N PRO A 508 6.93 -21.99 -0.68
CA PRO A 508 6.04 -20.99 -0.11
C PRO A 508 6.86 -19.82 0.45
N GLU A 509 6.38 -18.60 0.26
CA GLU A 509 7.06 -17.45 0.83
C GLU A 509 6.84 -17.37 2.35
N VAL A 510 7.83 -16.83 3.04
CA VAL A 510 7.70 -16.43 4.44
C VAL A 510 7.82 -14.91 4.53
N SER A 511 7.02 -14.31 5.39
CA SER A 511 7.08 -12.88 5.71
C SER A 511 7.90 -12.65 6.99
N PHE A 512 8.53 -11.49 7.11
CA PHE A 512 9.15 -11.02 8.36
C PHE A 512 9.29 -9.50 8.38
N THR A 513 9.42 -8.91 9.56
CA THR A 513 9.46 -7.47 9.80
C THR A 513 10.79 -7.07 10.47
N THR A 514 11.45 -6.07 9.89
CA THR A 514 12.73 -5.56 10.42
C THR A 514 12.57 -4.85 11.76
N LYS A 515 13.67 -4.71 12.50
CA LYS A 515 13.72 -3.84 13.69
C LYS A 515 13.32 -2.41 13.34
N ASP A 516 12.82 -1.69 14.34
CA ASP A 516 12.55 -0.25 14.21
C ASP A 516 13.82 0.53 13.87
N MET A 517 14.97 0.13 14.43
CA MET A 517 16.27 0.72 14.13
C MET A 517 17.34 -0.38 14.13
N PHE A 518 18.25 -0.36 13.15
CA PHE A 518 19.39 -1.30 13.13
C PHE A 518 20.58 -0.86 14.00
N ALA A 519 20.62 0.43 14.36
CA ALA A 519 21.65 0.98 15.21
C ALA A 519 21.53 0.49 16.67
N ASN A 520 22.68 0.15 17.26
CA ASN A 520 22.82 -0.11 18.68
C ASN A 520 23.12 1.24 19.37
N ILE A 521 22.16 1.72 20.14
CA ILE A 521 22.28 2.98 20.89
C ILE A 521 22.26 2.67 22.39
N ILE A 522 23.21 3.29 23.10
CA ILE A 522 23.23 3.30 24.56
C ILE A 522 23.68 4.68 25.02
N GLY A 523 23.06 5.18 26.09
CA GLY A 523 23.47 6.43 26.70
C GLY A 523 23.54 6.37 28.22
N ILE A 524 23.87 7.52 28.80
CA ILE A 524 23.88 7.74 30.24
C ILE A 524 23.32 9.11 30.57
N ALA A 525 22.43 9.16 31.55
CA ALA A 525 21.78 10.36 32.06
C ALA A 525 22.41 10.79 33.39
N LEU A 526 22.64 12.10 33.55
CA LEU A 526 22.96 12.69 34.85
C LEU A 526 21.67 12.80 35.68
N VAL A 527 21.53 11.93 36.69
CA VAL A 527 20.37 11.90 37.58
C VAL A 527 20.49 12.98 38.66
N THR A 528 21.63 13.10 39.32
CA THR A 528 21.80 14.11 40.37
C THR A 528 23.23 14.65 40.29
N SER A 529 23.37 15.98 40.25
CA SER A 529 24.67 16.66 40.36
C SER A 529 25.15 16.72 41.81
N GLY A 530 26.47 16.82 42.02
CA GLY A 530 27.07 16.81 43.35
C GLY A 530 27.30 15.41 43.91
N GLY A 531 27.63 15.31 45.18
CA GLY A 531 27.95 14.04 45.86
C GLY A 531 29.35 13.50 45.59
N GLY A 532 30.27 14.31 45.04
CA GLY A 532 31.62 13.88 44.64
C GLY A 532 31.65 13.35 43.22
N GLY A 533 30.79 12.38 42.89
CA GLY A 533 30.79 11.69 41.59
C GLY A 533 29.47 11.75 40.81
N GLY A 534 28.47 12.50 41.30
CA GLY A 534 27.12 12.51 40.71
C GLY A 534 26.38 11.19 40.89
N THR A 535 25.09 11.18 40.55
CA THR A 535 24.32 9.95 40.34
C THR A 535 23.95 9.83 38.88
N TRP A 536 24.14 8.67 38.29
CA TRP A 536 24.01 8.44 36.85
C TRP A 536 23.15 7.21 36.57
N ALA A 537 22.50 7.17 35.41
CA ALA A 537 21.70 6.03 34.98
C ALA A 537 21.87 5.79 33.48
N ARG A 538 22.13 4.55 33.09
CA ARG A 538 22.15 4.17 31.67
C ARG A 538 20.76 4.28 31.06
N VAL A 539 20.70 4.74 29.82
CA VAL A 539 19.44 4.96 29.09
C VAL A 539 19.47 4.41 27.68
N ASP A 540 18.30 4.05 27.16
CA ASP A 540 18.08 3.76 25.75
C ASP A 540 18.09 5.05 24.91
N GLU A 541 17.89 4.93 23.59
CA GLU A 541 17.83 6.04 22.64
C GLU A 541 16.76 7.10 22.96
N ASN A 542 15.74 6.72 23.72
CA ASN A 542 14.59 7.53 24.10
C ASN A 542 14.71 8.12 25.51
N GLY A 543 15.80 7.85 26.23
CA GLY A 543 16.02 8.35 27.58
C GLY A 543 15.35 7.52 28.68
N ASN A 544 14.85 6.33 28.38
CA ASN A 544 14.32 5.41 29.40
C ASN A 544 15.45 4.60 30.03
N ASN A 545 15.26 4.14 31.26
CA ASN A 545 16.28 3.36 31.95
C ASN A 545 16.61 2.08 31.18
N LYS A 546 17.91 1.84 30.96
CA LYS A 546 18.38 0.66 30.26
C LYS A 546 19.31 -0.14 31.15
N ALA A 547 18.88 -1.36 31.49
CA ALA A 547 19.77 -2.36 32.04
C ALA A 547 20.80 -2.76 30.97
N ALA A 548 22.08 -2.65 31.31
CA ALA A 548 23.20 -3.06 30.49
C ALA A 548 24.27 -3.62 31.41
N ASP A 549 24.73 -4.84 31.14
CA ASP A 549 25.77 -5.53 31.89
C ASP A 549 27.04 -5.68 31.04
N ALA A 550 28.04 -6.40 31.54
CA ALA A 550 29.27 -6.65 30.80
C ALA A 550 29.02 -7.39 29.47
N SER A 551 28.04 -8.29 29.41
CA SER A 551 27.68 -9.02 28.18
C SER A 551 27.13 -8.08 27.12
N PHE A 552 26.26 -7.14 27.51
CA PHE A 552 25.75 -6.11 26.61
C PHE A 552 26.89 -5.31 25.97
N PHE A 553 27.80 -4.75 26.78
CA PHE A 553 28.91 -3.95 26.25
C PHE A 553 29.89 -4.78 25.42
N ASN A 554 30.16 -6.04 25.79
CA ASN A 554 31.03 -6.90 24.99
C ASN A 554 30.45 -7.25 23.61
N ASN A 555 29.12 -7.31 23.50
CA ASN A 555 28.43 -7.57 22.23
C ASN A 555 28.09 -6.29 21.45
N HIS A 556 28.16 -5.12 22.08
CA HIS A 556 27.91 -3.85 21.42
C HIS A 556 29.04 -3.53 20.42
N PRO A 557 28.78 -3.26 19.13
CA PRO A 557 29.84 -3.16 18.11
C PRO A 557 30.95 -2.13 18.40
N VAL A 558 30.60 -0.97 18.96
CA VAL A 558 31.61 0.02 19.41
C VAL A 558 32.48 -0.52 20.54
N TYR A 559 31.90 -0.96 21.67
CA TYR A 559 32.63 -1.38 22.86
C TYR A 559 33.36 -2.71 22.67
N GLY A 560 32.71 -3.71 22.07
CA GLY A 560 33.33 -4.98 21.69
C GLY A 560 34.40 -4.84 20.60
N GLY A 561 34.34 -3.78 19.80
CA GLY A 561 35.37 -3.45 18.81
C GLY A 561 36.63 -2.78 19.38
N ILE A 562 36.60 -2.35 20.66
CA ILE A 562 37.78 -1.82 21.36
C ILE A 562 38.71 -2.99 21.69
N THR A 563 39.86 -3.02 21.04
CA THR A 563 40.72 -4.22 21.02
C THR A 563 42.18 -3.85 21.16
N ASP A 564 42.92 -4.68 21.91
CA ASP A 564 44.37 -4.60 21.96
C ASP A 564 44.98 -4.98 20.61
N VAL A 565 45.92 -4.19 20.13
CA VAL A 565 46.62 -4.42 18.86
C VAL A 565 48.10 -4.06 18.98
N THR A 566 48.92 -4.64 18.11
CA THR A 566 50.31 -4.19 17.92
C THR A 566 50.40 -3.40 16.63
N VAL A 567 50.82 -2.13 16.72
CA VAL A 567 50.97 -1.25 15.55
C VAL A 567 52.40 -0.72 15.54
N ASP A 568 53.13 -1.00 14.46
CA ASP A 568 54.54 -0.60 14.29
C ASP A 568 55.43 -0.95 15.51
N GLY A 569 55.20 -2.16 16.06
CA GLY A 569 55.90 -2.69 17.23
C GLY A 569 55.49 -2.08 18.58
N GLN A 570 54.44 -1.26 18.63
CA GLN A 570 53.92 -0.64 19.86
C GLN A 570 52.62 -1.31 20.31
N ALA A 571 52.45 -1.49 21.61
CA ALA A 571 51.18 -1.95 22.17
C ALA A 571 50.17 -0.81 22.17
N MET A 572 49.11 -0.93 21.38
CA MET A 572 48.07 0.08 21.21
C MET A 572 46.70 -0.53 21.48
N VAL A 573 45.70 0.33 21.65
CA VAL A 573 44.29 -0.05 21.71
C VAL A 573 43.60 0.59 20.51
N ARG A 574 43.00 -0.23 19.66
CA ARG A 574 42.16 0.21 18.55
C ARG A 574 40.79 0.59 19.10
N VAL A 575 40.35 1.81 18.83
CA VAL A 575 39.01 2.29 19.18
C VAL A 575 38.23 2.51 17.88
N PRO A 576 37.13 1.79 17.62
CA PRO A 576 36.33 1.98 16.41
C PRO A 576 35.58 3.33 16.46
N LYS A 577 35.30 3.89 15.28
CA LYS A 577 34.47 5.10 15.20
C LYS A 577 33.09 4.86 15.79
N PHE A 578 32.53 5.91 16.37
CA PHE A 578 31.15 5.94 16.84
C PHE A 578 30.54 7.31 16.59
N TYR A 579 29.20 7.34 16.63
CA TYR A 579 28.41 8.54 16.55
C TYR A 579 27.88 8.87 17.94
N TYR A 580 27.77 10.14 18.28
CA TYR A 580 27.32 10.57 19.61
C TYR A 580 26.28 11.69 19.52
N LYS A 581 25.52 11.81 20.60
CA LYS A 581 24.54 12.87 20.82
C LYS A 581 24.61 13.28 22.28
N VAL A 582 24.70 14.59 22.55
CA VAL A 582 24.57 15.14 23.90
C VAL A 582 23.35 16.06 23.90
N GLY A 583 22.44 15.84 24.84
CA GLY A 583 21.21 16.61 24.90
C GLY A 583 20.35 16.23 26.10
N THR A 584 19.12 16.72 26.11
CA THR A 584 18.17 16.45 27.18
C THR A 584 17.30 15.25 26.84
N ALA A 585 17.04 14.38 27.81
CA ALA A 585 16.10 13.27 27.65
C ALA A 585 14.69 13.78 27.30
N PRO A 586 14.01 13.17 26.32
CA PRO A 586 12.67 13.56 25.87
C PRO A 586 11.63 13.60 27.00
N THR A 587 10.64 14.49 26.84
CA THR A 587 9.45 14.50 27.68
C THR A 587 8.74 13.14 27.64
N GLY A 588 8.34 12.62 28.80
CA GLY A 588 7.67 11.32 28.92
C GLY A 588 8.60 10.11 29.08
N SER A 589 9.93 10.29 28.98
CA SER A 589 10.91 9.25 29.29
C SER A 589 11.19 9.14 30.80
N ASP A 590 11.78 8.03 31.25
CA ASP A 590 12.17 7.86 32.67
C ASP A 590 13.13 8.94 33.17
N ARG A 591 13.94 9.53 32.27
CA ARG A 591 14.91 10.57 32.60
C ARG A 591 14.54 11.94 32.04
N ALA A 592 13.26 12.17 31.73
CA ALA A 592 12.77 13.43 31.14
C ALA A 592 13.40 14.68 31.79
N GLY A 593 13.92 15.59 30.95
CA GLY A 593 14.54 16.83 31.40
C GLY A 593 15.98 16.70 31.91
N ARG A 594 16.55 15.49 31.97
CA ARG A 594 17.95 15.27 32.39
C ARG A 594 18.91 15.30 31.22
N LYS A 595 20.13 15.78 31.47
CA LYS A 595 21.21 15.75 30.46
C LYS A 595 21.71 14.33 30.26
N CYS A 596 21.88 13.97 29.00
CA CYS A 596 22.27 12.64 28.55
C CYS A 596 23.37 12.71 27.50
N TRP A 597 24.20 11.67 27.50
CA TRP A 597 25.21 11.38 26.48
C TRP A 597 24.87 10.03 25.88
N TRP A 598 24.65 9.98 24.57
CA TRP A 598 24.38 8.75 23.84
C TRP A 598 25.48 8.46 22.85
N VAL A 599 25.75 7.18 22.65
CA VAL A 599 26.59 6.67 21.57
C VAL A 599 25.79 5.72 20.68
N SER A 600 26.11 5.73 19.40
CA SER A 600 25.58 4.83 18.39
C SER A 600 26.72 4.25 17.56
N ASP A 601 26.60 2.99 17.19
CA ASP A 601 27.51 2.31 16.27
C ASP A 601 27.28 2.69 14.79
N GLN A 602 26.15 3.30 14.47
CA GLN A 602 25.75 3.68 13.10
C GLN A 602 25.33 5.16 13.02
N PRO A 603 25.36 5.77 11.81
CA PRO A 603 24.84 7.12 11.63
C PRO A 603 23.32 7.11 11.81
N VAL A 604 22.84 7.85 12.81
CA VAL A 604 21.41 8.02 13.12
C VAL A 604 21.07 9.50 13.17
N THR A 605 19.85 9.87 12.77
CA THR A 605 19.36 11.25 12.83
C THR A 605 19.57 11.85 14.22
N GLY A 606 20.19 13.03 14.29
CA GLY A 606 20.50 13.73 15.53
C GLY A 606 21.79 13.28 16.23
N PHE A 607 22.47 12.25 15.72
CA PHE A 607 23.83 11.88 16.12
C PHE A 607 24.84 12.42 15.11
N GLN A 608 26.06 12.69 15.57
CA GLN A 608 27.17 13.16 14.75
C GLN A 608 28.42 12.31 15.04
N ILE A 609 29.32 12.18 14.07
CA ILE A 609 30.58 11.46 14.28
C ILE A 609 31.42 12.18 15.34
N HIS A 610 32.01 11.43 16.27
CA HIS A 610 32.90 12.03 17.28
C HIS A 610 34.16 12.61 16.59
N PRO A 611 34.62 13.84 16.93
CA PRO A 611 35.74 14.49 16.23
C PRO A 611 37.07 13.72 16.27
N ALA A 612 37.22 12.79 17.22
CA ALA A 612 38.36 11.88 17.27
C ALA A 612 38.52 11.03 15.99
N PHE A 613 37.42 10.80 15.27
CA PHE A 613 37.38 10.00 14.04
C PHE A 613 37.29 10.87 12.78
N ARG A 614 37.76 12.12 12.87
CA ARG A 614 37.97 13.00 11.73
C ARG A 614 39.46 13.22 11.52
N ASP A 615 39.92 13.06 10.29
CA ASP A 615 41.29 13.43 9.88
C ASP A 615 41.22 14.19 8.55
N ALA A 616 41.67 15.44 8.56
CA ALA A 616 41.64 16.35 7.40
C ALA A 616 40.29 16.40 6.65
N GLY A 617 39.17 16.38 7.39
CA GLY A 617 37.80 16.41 6.87
C GLY A 617 37.18 15.05 6.59
N ALA A 618 37.97 13.97 6.48
CA ALA A 618 37.49 12.63 6.21
C ALA A 618 37.12 11.86 7.49
N ASP A 619 36.14 10.97 7.39
CA ASP A 619 35.82 10.01 8.46
C ASP A 619 36.83 8.86 8.44
N ILE A 620 37.48 8.60 9.57
CA ILE A 620 38.35 7.42 9.74
C ILE A 620 37.61 6.33 10.52
N PRO A 621 37.82 5.04 10.19
CA PRO A 621 37.05 3.94 10.77
C PRO A 621 37.44 3.61 12.22
N TYR A 622 38.61 4.04 12.67
CA TYR A 622 39.13 3.81 14.01
C TYR A 622 40.30 4.76 14.29
N ILE A 623 40.64 4.88 15.58
CA ILE A 623 41.90 5.47 16.06
C ILE A 623 42.69 4.42 16.83
N TYR A 624 43.98 4.66 17.03
CA TYR A 624 44.80 3.91 17.97
C TYR A 624 45.28 4.81 19.10
N VAL A 625 45.05 4.41 20.34
CA VAL A 625 45.63 5.04 21.53
C VAL A 625 46.67 4.13 22.15
N GLY A 626 47.73 4.70 22.72
CA GLY A 626 48.76 3.94 23.41
C GLY A 626 48.14 3.12 24.52
N LYS A 627 48.39 1.81 24.54
CA LYS A 627 47.89 0.94 25.60
C LYS A 627 48.44 1.37 26.96
N TYR A 628 49.69 1.79 26.99
CA TYR A 628 50.41 2.25 28.16
C TYR A 628 50.73 3.74 28.03
N GLU A 629 51.12 4.35 29.15
CA GLU A 629 51.78 5.65 29.13
C GLU A 629 53.03 5.61 28.23
N ALA A 630 53.40 6.76 27.67
CA ALA A 630 54.57 6.86 26.83
C ALA A 630 55.81 6.39 27.60
N THR A 631 56.62 5.57 26.97
CA THR A 631 57.90 5.04 27.48
C THR A 631 59.03 5.56 26.60
N ASN A 632 60.27 5.48 27.08
CA ASN A 632 61.42 5.75 26.23
C ASN A 632 61.72 4.49 25.39
N ASP A 633 61.84 4.61 24.08
CA ASP A 633 62.18 3.48 23.19
C ASP A 633 63.66 3.10 23.20
N GLY A 634 64.46 3.73 24.07
CA GLY A 634 65.92 3.60 24.12
C GLY A 634 66.65 4.63 23.26
N GLY A 635 65.93 5.54 22.61
CA GLY A 635 66.49 6.60 21.78
C GLY A 635 65.68 7.90 21.86
N THR A 636 65.24 8.39 20.70
CA THR A 636 64.57 9.69 20.55
C THR A 636 63.07 9.57 20.34
N LYS A 637 62.47 8.37 20.44
CA LYS A 637 61.03 8.18 20.20
C LYS A 637 60.31 7.81 21.49
N ALA A 638 59.07 8.27 21.62
CA ALA A 638 58.15 7.77 22.65
C ALA A 638 57.68 6.37 22.25
N GLY A 639 57.53 5.42 23.16
CA GLY A 639 56.97 4.07 22.93
C GLY A 639 55.75 3.77 23.79
N SER A 640 55.06 2.66 23.53
CA SER A 640 53.97 2.14 24.37
C SER A 640 54.25 0.67 24.66
N VAL A 641 54.84 0.41 25.81
CA VAL A 641 55.41 -0.88 26.22
C VAL A 641 55.07 -1.12 27.69
N ALA A 642 54.81 -2.38 28.05
CA ALA A 642 54.52 -2.78 29.43
C ALA A 642 55.80 -2.89 30.27
N SER A 643 55.66 -2.73 31.58
CA SER A 643 56.71 -2.97 32.59
C SER A 643 57.97 -2.12 32.42
N VAL A 644 57.82 -0.93 31.84
CA VAL A 644 58.91 0.06 31.65
C VAL A 644 58.53 1.34 32.39
N ALA A 645 59.53 2.06 32.93
CA ALA A 645 59.27 3.36 33.55
C ALA A 645 58.65 4.34 32.53
N PRO A 646 57.62 5.11 32.91
CA PRO A 646 57.04 6.11 32.02
C PRO A 646 58.06 7.18 31.66
N LEU A 647 57.95 7.70 30.45
CA LEU A 647 58.75 8.80 29.93
C LEU A 647 58.25 10.11 30.55
N VAL A 648 59.00 10.56 31.55
CA VAL A 648 58.74 11.78 32.33
C VAL A 648 59.91 12.77 32.27
N SER A 649 59.83 13.87 33.03
CA SER A 649 60.86 14.92 33.06
C SER A 649 61.15 15.44 31.66
N ILE A 650 60.07 15.71 30.94
CA ILE A 650 60.03 16.14 29.54
C ILE A 650 59.03 17.29 29.44
N ASP A 651 59.27 18.26 28.56
CA ASP A 651 58.32 19.34 28.29
C ASP A 651 57.36 18.96 27.15
N PHE A 652 56.30 19.74 26.99
CA PHE A 652 55.20 19.44 26.07
C PHE A 652 55.66 19.35 24.60
N ASN A 653 56.53 20.26 24.17
CA ASN A 653 56.99 20.31 22.79
C ASN A 653 57.96 19.17 22.47
N VAL A 654 58.82 18.81 23.42
CA VAL A 654 59.72 17.66 23.27
C VAL A 654 58.93 16.36 23.27
N MET A 655 57.89 16.20 24.11
CA MET A 655 57.03 15.01 24.07
C MET A 655 56.32 14.85 22.72
N LYS A 656 55.74 15.93 22.17
CA LYS A 656 55.15 15.93 20.82
C LYS A 656 56.15 15.49 19.77
N THR A 657 57.37 16.03 19.83
CA THR A 657 58.46 15.69 18.90
C THR A 657 58.84 14.22 19.02
N ARG A 658 58.95 13.66 20.24
CA ARG A 658 59.25 12.25 20.46
C ARG A 658 58.17 11.31 19.95
N CYS A 659 56.90 11.69 20.05
CA CYS A 659 55.81 10.91 19.46
C CYS A 659 55.86 10.95 17.93
N ALA A 660 56.05 12.14 17.34
CA ALA A 660 56.11 12.34 15.90
C ALA A 660 57.36 11.70 15.25
N ALA A 661 58.46 11.54 16.00
CA ALA A 661 59.69 10.89 15.54
C ALA A 661 59.50 9.41 15.14
N ARG A 662 58.34 8.80 15.45
CA ARG A 662 57.96 7.49 14.92
C ARG A 662 57.58 7.51 13.44
N ASN A 663 57.22 8.66 12.88
CA ASN A 663 56.77 8.79 11.50
C ASN A 663 57.95 8.81 10.50
N THR A 664 58.69 7.71 10.46
CA THR A 664 59.86 7.53 9.60
C THR A 664 59.90 6.10 9.06
N GLY A 665 60.65 5.87 7.98
CA GLY A 665 60.82 4.52 7.42
C GLY A 665 59.52 3.89 6.90
N GLY A 666 58.61 4.69 6.34
CA GLY A 666 57.31 4.22 5.82
C GLY A 666 56.17 4.19 6.85
N VAL A 667 56.46 4.49 8.12
CA VAL A 667 55.45 4.65 9.17
C VAL A 667 54.96 6.10 9.21
N SER A 668 53.65 6.30 9.40
CA SER A 668 53.01 7.63 9.51
C SER A 668 51.92 7.64 10.61
N GLY A 669 51.37 8.82 10.90
CA GLY A 669 50.18 8.99 11.77
C GLY A 669 50.44 9.06 13.28
N PHE A 670 51.62 8.68 13.78
CA PHE A 670 51.92 8.76 15.22
C PHE A 670 52.03 10.20 15.72
N ARG A 671 51.45 10.46 16.88
CA ARG A 671 51.48 11.75 17.56
C ARG A 671 51.23 11.61 19.05
N LEU A 672 51.39 12.70 19.78
CA LEU A 672 50.80 12.82 21.11
C LEU A 672 49.28 12.71 20.97
N TRP A 673 48.64 11.99 21.89
CA TRP A 673 47.18 11.89 21.87
C TRP A 673 46.52 13.27 22.04
N SER A 674 45.33 13.42 21.47
CA SER A 674 44.61 14.69 21.43
C SER A 674 43.45 14.70 22.42
N ILE A 675 42.96 15.91 22.69
CA ILE A 675 41.80 16.12 23.56
C ILE A 675 40.55 15.38 23.05
N TYR A 676 40.41 15.21 21.73
CA TYR A 676 39.30 14.47 21.17
C TYR A 676 39.41 12.96 21.40
N GLU A 677 40.62 12.40 21.39
CA GLU A 677 40.82 10.98 21.71
C GLU A 677 40.55 10.71 23.19
N VAL A 678 41.01 11.62 24.06
CA VAL A 678 40.68 11.60 25.50
C VAL A 678 39.17 11.67 25.70
N ALA A 679 38.49 12.63 25.06
CA ALA A 679 37.05 12.80 25.17
C ALA A 679 36.24 11.62 24.61
N ALA A 680 36.75 10.94 23.58
CA ALA A 680 36.14 9.72 23.07
C ALA A 680 36.18 8.60 24.13
N LEU A 681 37.33 8.40 24.78
CA LEU A 681 37.49 7.42 25.86
C LEU A 681 36.64 7.82 27.08
N GLN A 682 36.65 9.10 27.48
CA GLN A 682 35.81 9.64 28.56
C GLN A 682 34.33 9.37 28.32
N THR A 683 33.82 9.64 27.11
CA THR A 683 32.41 9.41 26.75
C THR A 683 32.02 7.95 26.88
N LEU A 684 32.80 7.06 26.25
CA LEU A 684 32.52 5.63 26.25
C LEU A 684 32.64 5.03 27.66
N ALA A 685 33.70 5.37 28.39
CA ALA A 685 33.90 4.90 29.75
C ALA A 685 32.83 5.42 30.71
N LEU A 686 32.37 6.68 30.60
CA LEU A 686 31.28 7.21 31.42
C LEU A 686 30.03 6.31 31.32
N ILE A 687 29.65 5.96 30.08
CA ILE A 687 28.48 5.13 29.80
C ILE A 687 28.69 3.69 30.30
N GLU A 688 29.86 3.09 30.00
CA GLU A 688 30.15 1.71 30.39
C GLU A 688 30.35 1.54 31.90
N MET A 689 31.03 2.46 32.58
CA MET A 689 31.19 2.42 34.04
C MET A 689 29.86 2.71 34.74
N GLY A 690 28.96 3.46 34.09
CA GLY A 690 27.68 3.86 34.68
C GLY A 690 27.79 5.02 35.68
N GLY A 691 28.88 5.79 35.63
CA GLY A 691 29.13 6.93 36.51
C GLY A 691 30.51 7.57 36.26
N ALA A 692 30.76 8.72 36.88
CA ALA A 692 31.95 9.53 36.59
C ALA A 692 33.15 9.27 37.52
N ASP A 693 32.92 8.76 38.74
CA ASP A 693 33.99 8.46 39.71
C ASP A 693 34.77 7.19 39.33
N SER A 694 35.72 7.35 38.41
CA SER A 694 36.56 6.26 37.89
C SER A 694 37.38 5.55 38.98
N GLN A 695 37.82 6.27 40.01
CA GLN A 695 38.59 5.68 41.11
C GLN A 695 37.71 4.72 41.95
N ALA A 696 36.46 5.10 42.22
CA ALA A 696 35.52 4.24 42.94
C ALA A 696 34.97 3.10 42.08
N LEU A 697 34.73 3.34 40.79
CA LEU A 697 34.07 2.38 39.89
C LEU A 697 35.03 1.31 39.33
N ILE A 698 36.30 1.65 39.13
CA ILE A 698 37.31 0.74 38.57
C ILE A 698 38.46 0.54 39.57
N GLY A 699 39.07 1.63 40.03
CA GLY A 699 40.18 1.57 40.97
C GLY A 699 41.05 2.82 40.93
N ALA A 700 41.65 3.16 42.07
CA ALA A 700 42.42 4.39 42.24
C ALA A 700 43.65 4.50 41.33
N GLY A 701 44.24 3.39 40.87
CA GLY A 701 45.52 3.40 40.17
C GLY A 701 46.69 3.70 41.11
N ASN A 702 47.72 4.34 40.58
CA ASN A 702 48.79 4.92 41.39
C ASN A 702 48.49 6.41 41.60
N THR A 703 47.75 6.79 42.63
CA THR A 703 47.39 8.20 42.91
C THR A 703 47.83 8.68 44.30
N ASN A 704 48.31 7.76 45.15
CA ASN A 704 48.72 8.07 46.51
C ASN A 704 50.01 7.32 46.90
N SER A 705 51.08 7.60 46.16
CA SER A 705 52.44 7.12 46.42
C SER A 705 53.46 8.26 46.32
N SER A 706 54.76 7.93 46.24
CA SER A 706 55.85 8.90 46.18
C SER A 706 56.56 8.98 44.83
N ALA A 707 56.23 8.11 43.87
CA ALA A 707 56.85 8.07 42.55
C ALA A 707 55.98 7.36 41.51
N ALA A 708 56.30 7.59 40.23
CA ALA A 708 55.76 6.81 39.13
C ALA A 708 56.19 5.33 39.25
N VAL A 709 55.27 4.43 38.92
CA VAL A 709 55.54 2.99 38.78
C VAL A 709 55.64 2.63 37.30
N ASN A 710 56.21 1.46 37.03
CA ASN A 710 56.32 0.96 35.66
C ASN A 710 54.94 0.80 35.02
N THR A 711 54.86 1.03 33.72
CA THR A 711 53.63 0.90 32.94
C THR A 711 53.00 -0.50 33.08
N GLY A 712 51.67 -0.54 33.11
CA GLY A 712 50.89 -1.78 33.18
C GLY A 712 50.77 -2.43 34.55
N THR A 713 51.25 -1.80 35.62
CA THR A 713 51.19 -2.37 36.97
C THR A 713 50.01 -1.88 37.81
N THR A 714 49.25 -0.89 37.34
CA THR A 714 48.14 -0.30 38.11
C THR A 714 46.79 -0.91 37.73
N ASN A 715 45.77 -0.66 38.55
CA ASN A 715 44.38 -1.02 38.26
C ASN A 715 43.57 0.11 37.60
N ALA A 716 44.19 1.24 37.25
CA ALA A 716 43.55 2.32 36.49
C ALA A 716 43.43 1.94 35.01
N THR A 717 42.54 0.98 34.72
CA THR A 717 42.43 0.35 33.40
C THR A 717 41.00 0.32 32.89
N TRP A 718 40.82 0.68 31.62
CA TRP A 718 39.54 0.59 30.94
C TRP A 718 39.74 0.11 29.50
N ARG A 719 39.02 -0.95 29.10
CA ARG A 719 39.03 -1.56 27.76
C ARG A 719 40.44 -1.72 27.15
N GLY A 720 41.38 -2.22 27.95
CA GLY A 720 42.77 -2.49 27.54
C GLY A 720 43.73 -1.33 27.78
N VAL A 721 43.26 -0.08 27.80
CA VAL A 721 44.08 1.10 28.13
C VAL A 721 44.44 1.03 29.61
N ARG A 722 45.73 1.16 29.93
CA ARG A 722 46.27 1.08 31.30
C ARG A 722 46.89 2.38 31.74
N GLU A 723 46.87 2.62 33.05
CA GLU A 723 47.25 3.88 33.68
C GLU A 723 46.53 5.04 32.99
N LEU A 724 45.23 4.88 32.71
CA LEU A 724 44.44 5.92 32.03
C LEU A 724 44.27 7.16 32.93
N TRP A 725 44.33 6.94 34.24
CA TRP A 725 44.46 7.98 35.26
C TRP A 725 45.49 7.57 36.30
N GLY A 726 45.96 8.55 37.07
CA GLY A 726 47.05 8.38 37.99
C GLY A 726 48.36 8.01 37.31
N ASN A 727 49.32 7.60 38.13
CA ASN A 727 50.72 7.38 37.80
C ASN A 727 51.41 8.67 37.36
N VAL A 728 51.23 9.15 36.13
CA VAL A 728 51.78 10.44 35.69
C VAL A 728 50.71 11.25 34.95
N TRP A 729 50.81 12.57 35.00
CA TRP A 729 50.01 13.43 34.15
C TRP A 729 50.30 13.17 32.68
N HIS A 730 49.26 12.99 31.87
CA HIS A 730 49.41 12.83 30.43
C HIS A 730 49.25 14.18 29.76
N MET A 731 50.28 14.63 29.04
CA MET A 731 50.16 15.76 28.12
C MET A 731 49.14 15.44 27.02
N VAL A 732 48.23 16.39 26.76
CA VAL A 732 47.15 16.26 25.77
C VAL A 732 47.24 17.41 24.77
N ASP A 733 47.29 17.08 23.47
CA ASP A 733 47.32 18.10 22.42
C ASP A 733 45.92 18.56 22.00
N GLY A 734 45.83 19.73 21.38
CA GLY A 734 44.57 20.24 20.83
C GLY A 734 43.63 20.93 21.81
N LEU A 735 44.04 21.15 23.07
CA LEU A 735 43.38 22.06 24.01
C LEU A 735 44.43 22.88 24.77
N LYS A 736 44.24 24.19 24.83
CA LYS A 736 45.11 25.11 25.58
C LYS A 736 44.36 26.40 25.95
N THR A 737 45.00 27.26 26.73
CA THR A 737 44.57 28.65 26.91
C THR A 737 45.54 29.63 26.27
N ASP A 738 45.03 30.75 25.77
CA ASP A 738 45.86 31.91 25.43
C ASP A 738 46.39 32.64 26.68
N THR A 739 47.19 33.69 26.49
CA THR A 739 47.76 34.51 27.58
C THR A 739 46.72 35.27 28.41
N SER A 740 45.46 35.31 27.95
CA SER A 740 44.29 35.90 28.63
C SER A 740 43.38 34.84 29.25
N ASN A 741 43.83 33.59 29.41
CA ASN A 741 43.05 32.47 29.94
C ASN A 741 41.83 32.07 29.10
N ARG A 742 41.83 32.41 27.80
CA ARG A 742 40.74 32.01 26.90
C ARG A 742 41.07 30.68 26.24
N LEU A 743 40.11 29.78 26.23
CA LEU A 743 40.26 28.45 25.66
C LEU A 743 40.46 28.51 24.14
N GLN A 744 41.43 27.74 23.66
CA GLN A 744 41.65 27.43 22.25
C GLN A 744 41.62 25.92 22.08
N VAL A 745 40.88 25.45 21.07
CA VAL A 745 40.69 24.03 20.78
C VAL A 745 40.96 23.78 19.30
N TRP A 746 41.39 22.57 18.93
CA TRP A 746 41.45 22.21 17.52
C TRP A 746 40.08 22.22 16.85
N ASP A 747 40.05 22.36 15.51
CA ASP A 747 38.83 22.23 14.74
C ASP A 747 38.28 20.80 14.78
N ARG A 748 36.95 20.69 14.68
CA ARG A 748 36.21 19.42 14.72
C ARG A 748 36.41 18.53 13.48
N ASN A 749 37.01 19.05 12.42
CA ASN A 749 37.21 18.32 11.16
C ASN A 749 38.57 17.60 11.12
N GLY A 750 39.36 17.65 12.20
CA GLY A 750 40.64 16.94 12.25
C GLY A 750 41.76 17.59 11.45
N ASN A 751 41.62 18.87 11.06
CA ASN A 751 42.71 19.61 10.40
C ASN A 751 43.80 20.06 11.38
N LYS A 752 43.56 19.92 12.69
CA LYS A 752 44.47 20.31 13.79
C LYS A 752 44.76 21.82 13.77
N THR A 753 43.79 22.60 13.30
CA THR A 753 43.86 24.06 13.27
C THR A 753 43.25 24.65 14.55
N TRP A 754 43.88 25.67 15.13
CA TRP A 754 43.40 26.27 16.38
C TRP A 754 42.20 27.18 16.16
N VAL A 755 41.14 26.96 16.93
CA VAL A 755 39.93 27.77 16.99
C VAL A 755 39.93 28.59 18.28
N ASN A 756 39.85 29.91 18.16
CA ASN A 756 39.68 30.82 19.29
C ASN A 756 38.23 30.83 19.75
N THR A 757 37.97 30.36 20.97
CA THR A 757 36.59 30.21 21.46
C THR A 757 36.06 31.45 22.17
N ASN A 758 36.96 32.37 22.57
CA ASN A 758 36.68 33.52 23.44
C ASN A 758 36.06 33.17 24.80
N ILE A 759 36.09 31.89 25.21
CA ILE A 759 35.58 31.44 26.50
C ILE A 759 36.72 31.44 27.50
N THR A 760 36.56 32.18 28.60
CA THR A 760 37.50 32.13 29.74
C THR A 760 37.35 30.81 30.47
N ILE A 761 38.46 30.14 30.75
CA ILE A 761 38.50 28.90 31.53
C ILE A 761 37.94 29.11 32.96
N ALA A 762 37.27 28.08 33.50
CA ALA A 762 36.82 28.08 34.90
C ALA A 762 38.01 28.16 35.88
N PRO A 763 37.84 28.72 37.09
CA PRO A 763 38.87 28.66 38.12
C PRO A 763 39.14 27.21 38.56
N SER A 764 40.24 27.00 39.30
CA SER A 764 40.55 25.68 39.87
C SER A 764 39.47 25.24 40.87
N GLY A 765 39.04 23.97 40.81
CA GLY A 765 38.02 23.41 41.70
C GLY A 765 37.48 22.05 41.24
N TRP A 766 36.64 21.44 42.07
CA TRP A 766 35.95 20.19 41.75
C TRP A 766 34.87 20.43 40.69
N MET A 767 34.91 19.68 39.59
CA MET A 767 34.05 19.94 38.44
C MET A 767 32.57 19.65 38.77
N VAL A 768 31.71 20.66 38.67
CA VAL A 768 30.26 20.55 38.90
C VAL A 768 29.51 20.37 37.59
N SER A 769 29.89 21.10 36.54
CA SER A 769 29.28 21.01 35.21
C SER A 769 30.33 21.16 34.10
N ALA A 770 30.02 20.58 32.93
CA ALA A 770 30.84 20.70 31.72
C ALA A 770 30.36 21.85 30.83
N LEU A 771 31.27 22.46 30.07
CA LEU A 771 30.95 23.48 29.06
C LEU A 771 30.08 22.89 27.96
N GLU A 772 29.10 23.68 27.53
CA GLU A 772 28.18 23.34 26.44
C GLU A 772 28.19 24.38 25.31
N SER A 773 29.05 25.39 25.43
CA SER A 773 29.14 26.48 24.47
C SER A 773 29.59 25.96 23.10
N THR A 774 28.98 26.51 22.05
CA THR A 774 29.26 26.15 20.66
C THR A 774 29.53 27.38 19.82
N GLY A 775 30.33 27.22 18.76
CA GLY A 775 30.59 28.30 17.80
C GLY A 775 31.16 27.77 16.50
N THR A 776 31.57 28.68 15.62
CA THR A 776 32.16 28.31 14.34
C THR A 776 33.44 27.49 14.56
N GLY A 777 33.40 26.21 14.20
CA GLY A 777 34.56 25.30 14.28
C GLY A 777 34.75 24.61 15.64
N PHE A 778 33.92 24.85 16.66
CA PHE A 778 34.00 24.17 17.95
C PHE A 778 32.64 23.87 18.58
N ASP A 779 32.55 22.79 19.36
CA ASP A 779 31.41 22.42 20.19
C ASP A 779 31.94 21.80 21.47
N PHE A 780 31.77 22.46 22.62
CA PHE A 780 32.30 21.93 23.89
C PHE A 780 31.51 20.74 24.41
N ARG A 781 30.35 20.41 23.84
CA ARG A 781 29.63 19.16 24.15
C ARG A 781 30.40 17.92 23.67
N ASP A 782 31.43 18.12 22.85
CA ASP A 782 32.36 17.07 22.41
C ASP A 782 33.37 16.68 23.49
N LEU A 783 33.52 17.51 24.54
CA LEU A 783 34.59 17.45 25.52
C LEU A 783 34.03 17.53 26.96
N PHE A 784 34.88 17.22 27.94
CA PHE A 784 34.58 17.37 29.37
C PHE A 784 35.39 18.51 30.00
N VAL A 785 35.27 19.73 29.46
CA VAL A 785 35.92 20.93 30.03
C VAL A 785 35.03 21.55 31.09
N ALA A 786 35.57 21.92 32.25
CA ALA A 786 34.79 22.50 33.34
C ALA A 786 34.15 23.85 32.96
N ALA A 787 32.85 23.97 33.21
CA ALA A 787 32.11 25.24 33.13
C ALA A 787 31.96 25.88 34.51
N THR A 788 31.58 25.06 35.49
CA THR A 788 31.47 25.47 36.89
C THR A 788 32.21 24.47 37.78
N VAL A 789 32.77 25.01 38.85
CA VAL A 789 33.54 24.25 39.85
C VAL A 789 33.10 24.62 41.26
N ASP A 790 33.43 23.78 42.24
CA ASP A 790 33.25 24.04 43.66
C ASP A 790 34.58 23.80 44.42
N GLY A 791 34.80 24.49 45.54
CA GLY A 791 35.97 24.27 46.38
C GLY A 791 35.91 22.96 47.19
N THR A 792 34.72 22.38 47.35
CA THR A 792 34.44 21.20 48.17
C THR A 792 34.23 19.96 47.31
N GLN A 793 34.96 18.87 47.61
CA GLN A 793 34.88 17.63 46.83
C GLN A 793 33.46 17.08 46.73
N GLY A 794 32.75 17.03 47.86
CA GLY A 794 31.39 16.50 47.92
C GLY A 794 30.36 17.26 47.06
N ASN A 795 30.69 18.44 46.53
CA ASN A 795 29.83 19.19 45.62
C ASN A 795 30.16 18.95 44.14
N GLY A 796 31.27 18.28 43.84
CA GLY A 796 31.63 17.87 42.49
C GLY A 796 30.67 16.81 41.92
N THR A 797 30.54 16.79 40.59
CA THR A 797 29.68 15.86 39.84
C THR A 797 30.48 14.81 39.07
N PHE A 798 31.74 15.08 38.75
CA PHE A 798 32.55 14.23 37.88
C PHE A 798 33.61 13.40 38.60
N GLY A 799 33.69 13.47 39.93
CA GLY A 799 34.72 12.77 40.73
C GLY A 799 36.00 13.55 40.89
N ASP A 800 36.36 14.37 39.90
CA ASP A 800 37.73 14.82 39.68
C ASP A 800 37.89 16.35 39.69
N TYR A 801 39.13 16.80 39.89
CA TYR A 801 39.46 18.22 40.02
C TYR A 801 39.84 18.85 38.67
N HIS A 802 39.56 20.15 38.53
CA HIS A 802 39.98 20.96 37.41
C HIS A 802 41.03 21.97 37.87
N TRP A 803 42.12 22.13 37.11
CA TRP A 803 43.13 23.14 37.39
C TRP A 803 43.22 24.18 36.29
N SER A 804 43.30 25.43 36.72
CA SER A 804 43.63 26.58 35.90
C SER A 804 44.54 27.54 36.66
N ALA A 805 45.32 28.33 35.93
CA ALA A 805 46.22 29.34 36.47
C ALA A 805 45.68 30.77 36.29
N ALA A 806 46.34 31.75 36.89
CA ALA A 806 46.15 33.14 36.52
C ALA A 806 46.70 33.44 35.11
N SER A 807 46.10 34.40 34.41
CA SER A 807 46.53 34.85 33.09
C SER A 807 47.97 35.36 33.12
N GLY A 808 48.75 35.10 32.07
CA GLY A 808 50.13 35.58 31.97
C GLY A 808 51.00 34.79 31.00
N THR A 809 50.60 33.57 30.66
CA THR A 809 51.25 32.72 29.64
C THR A 809 50.21 31.82 28.98
N GLU A 810 50.59 31.16 27.89
CA GLU A 810 49.87 30.02 27.36
C GLU A 810 50.01 28.82 28.30
N TYR A 811 48.90 28.12 28.58
CA TYR A 811 48.89 26.89 29.36
C TYR A 811 48.37 25.74 28.50
N VAL A 812 49.09 24.62 28.50
CA VAL A 812 48.73 23.40 27.76
C VAL A 812 47.98 22.42 28.65
N CYS A 813 47.25 21.49 28.03
CA CYS A 813 46.40 20.56 28.75
C CYS A 813 47.14 19.30 29.22
N TYR A 814 46.84 18.90 30.46
CA TYR A 814 47.21 17.61 31.03
C TYR A 814 45.97 16.89 31.57
N HIS A 815 46.01 15.56 31.55
CA HIS A 815 44.92 14.68 31.95
C HIS A 815 45.39 13.61 32.95
N GLY A 816 44.45 13.08 33.75
CA GLY A 816 44.59 11.83 34.50
C GLY A 816 45.04 11.96 35.95
N GLY A 817 45.83 12.98 36.29
CA GLY A 817 46.49 13.05 37.60
C GLY A 817 47.78 12.23 37.67
N ASP A 818 48.61 12.51 38.68
CA ASP A 818 49.83 11.76 38.96
C ASP A 818 49.76 10.94 40.25
N TRP A 819 50.86 10.25 40.57
CA TRP A 819 51.05 9.42 41.76
C TRP A 819 50.80 10.12 43.10
N SER A 820 50.74 11.45 43.15
CA SER A 820 50.55 12.22 44.37
C SER A 820 49.23 12.99 44.41
N SER A 821 48.43 12.88 43.35
CA SER A 821 47.21 13.68 43.16
C SER A 821 46.03 13.23 44.03
N GLY A 822 46.09 12.05 44.65
CA GLY A 822 45.07 11.52 45.55
C GLY A 822 43.68 11.52 44.92
N SER A 823 42.72 12.11 45.63
CA SER A 823 41.34 12.23 45.16
C SER A 823 41.14 13.20 44.00
N TYR A 824 42.13 14.03 43.66
CA TYR A 824 42.02 14.97 42.54
C TYR A 824 42.17 14.30 41.17
N ALA A 825 42.78 13.11 41.13
CA ALA A 825 43.00 12.31 39.92
C ALA A 825 41.74 11.55 39.49
N GLY A 826 41.75 11.04 38.26
CA GLY A 826 40.66 10.25 37.70
C GLY A 826 40.57 10.42 36.19
N LEU A 827 39.42 10.08 35.62
CA LEU A 827 39.20 10.10 34.17
C LEU A 827 38.78 11.47 33.64
N PHE A 828 38.20 12.36 34.44
CA PHE A 828 37.74 13.68 34.02
C PHE A 828 38.64 14.89 34.39
N PRO A 829 39.77 14.78 35.13
CA PRO A 829 40.57 15.95 35.45
C PRO A 829 41.25 16.49 34.20
N LEU A 830 41.14 17.81 34.01
CA LEU A 830 41.91 18.57 33.04
C LEU A 830 42.67 19.66 33.77
N ASN A 831 43.99 19.70 33.56
CA ASN A 831 44.89 20.67 34.14
C ASN A 831 45.46 21.58 33.05
N LEU A 832 45.13 22.87 33.13
CA LEU A 832 45.64 23.95 32.28
C LEU A 832 46.33 25.01 33.14
N ASN A 833 47.29 24.58 33.96
CA ASN A 833 48.07 25.45 34.87
C ASN A 833 49.58 25.43 34.57
N SER A 834 50.05 24.62 33.61
CA SER A 834 51.48 24.52 33.30
C SER A 834 51.80 25.03 31.89
N ALA A 835 52.84 25.88 31.82
CA ALA A 835 53.37 26.38 30.55
C ALA A 835 53.94 25.23 29.70
N PRO A 836 53.99 25.35 28.36
CA PRO A 836 54.51 24.29 27.49
C PRO A 836 55.97 23.93 27.72
N SER A 837 56.76 24.83 28.31
CA SER A 837 58.17 24.61 28.68
C SER A 837 58.36 23.94 30.04
N TYR A 838 57.30 23.74 30.81
CA TYR A 838 57.38 23.14 32.13
C TYR A 838 57.67 21.64 32.02
N SER A 839 58.63 21.17 32.81
CA SER A 839 59.07 19.77 32.86
C SER A 839 59.17 19.35 34.32
N HIS A 840 58.60 18.19 34.63
CA HIS A 840 58.59 17.65 35.99
C HIS A 840 58.55 16.13 35.94
N SER A 841 59.01 15.48 37.02
CA SER A 841 59.05 14.01 37.11
C SER A 841 57.67 13.36 37.03
N SER A 842 56.60 14.12 37.27
CA SER A 842 55.22 13.65 37.19
C SER A 842 54.50 13.97 35.89
N LEU A 843 55.18 14.58 34.91
CA LEU A 843 54.60 14.93 33.62
C LEU A 843 55.16 14.02 32.53
N GLY A 844 54.27 13.27 31.89
CA GLY A 844 54.53 12.40 30.76
C GLY A 844 53.50 12.59 29.66
N GLY A 845 53.20 11.54 28.90
CA GLY A 845 52.30 11.62 27.75
C GLY A 845 51.84 10.24 27.31
N ARG A 846 51.11 10.20 26.19
CA ARG A 846 50.63 8.94 25.60
C ARG A 846 50.64 9.05 24.09
N LEU A 847 51.09 7.97 23.43
CA LEU A 847 51.05 7.88 21.97
C LEU A 847 49.61 7.76 21.48
N ALA A 848 49.36 8.27 20.29
CA ALA A 848 48.21 7.93 19.48
C ALA A 848 48.60 7.85 18.00
N LYS A 849 47.74 7.24 17.19
CA LYS A 849 47.88 7.16 15.74
C LYS A 849 46.49 7.20 15.09
N THR A 850 46.35 8.04 14.07
CA THR A 850 45.17 8.14 13.20
C THR A 850 45.50 7.70 11.79
#